data_AF-A0A4V3CYI4-F1
#
_entry.id   AF-A0A4V3CYI4-F1
#
_cell.length_a   1.000
_cell.length_b   1.000
_cell.length_c   1.000
_cell.angle_alpha   90.00
_cell.angle_beta   90.00
_cell.angle_gamma   90.00
#
_symmetry.space_group_name_H-M   'P 1'
#
loop_
_entity.id
_entity.type
_entity.pdbx_description
1 polymer ?
#
loop_
_entity_poly.entity_id
_entity_poly.type
_entity_poly.pdbx_seq_one_letter_code
_entity_poly.pdbx_strand_id
1 'polypeptide(L)'
;MRQSWQIFKRDVTRILRVRKTWVIVIGILITPALYAWFNINAFWDPYANTSNITIAVANLDEGADSELTGPVNIGEEVVEQLRDNDQLGWEFMDKADAMQAVKRGDAYASIVIPADFSADLLSMTTGTFTQPALHYFVNEKASAIAPKITDVGASQLDKQITSAFKEQVAHAATEAVTDAGDSAELRLLNARSNTLNVFDKTAQSLDASRSNIAELQDGIASSRTELASARDTLRSVDTTLSDVQTAVTEAQGIILETQQQVVTFSDAATSAYLKGTTLLSDAAASAHVSITELTQGLDQAGARISSSITAVTAVVESNEASITQLRELLADSSLDPATAQQLTDVLNTLEAQNTQHQAVLTQLSDLNSSAAAAVQSVRDASDALTQATQDTRGAATQLRTVITETVPAVNAAMSQLSASAGQFASAIGSQQTVLAEADTLLGGIDEQLGSTATALESFEADLGGISGGVKSAKADVLALGAASEWNALSTLTGLDPDQIAQFVSAPVTVQEQVVFPITSYGSAMAALFTNLSLWIGAFVLMVIFKIEVDTEGFKNVTVRQAYLGRFYLLGTLAMLQALIVCSGNLIIGVQTVNPFVYVGTGIFTALVYVSIIYALCVAFGHIGRGLCVLLVIMQIPGASGLYPIELMPGFFRAIYPLLPFSYGIDAMRETIAGFYGGHYWKYMGVLTLMMVLSFVLGLVLRRRLANFNLLFNREIASTDLMIGEKVQVVGSGYRLTDVIHAMQNRHEYRDDLARRSRPFTQHYPALLRGTLLVGGVGLVVLAIIAWALPGGKAPLLGVWVAWCLLIMGFLVVIEYIKQSFANAQKVAELNDSDLRDAMLTEGDGLHTMLGADGAAGTDGTAGANGTGEPGERARSRDSGANPTLGGVATTTAVLPRARDASTPGEITTPAEPDSIDEVMSDWFGDPSPSAGADPDPDPVPDPDTTEDPGTTEDPDTTDTTRLDTARDTDTDTTNGGQRA
;
A
#
# COMPACT_ATOMS: atom_id res chain seq x y z
N MET A 1 -16.86 -22.09 33.15
CA MET A 1 -17.11 -20.79 33.83
C MET A 1 -16.77 -20.82 35.32
N ARG A 2 -17.37 -21.70 36.17
CA ARG A 2 -17.17 -21.70 37.64
C ARG A 2 -15.70 -21.51 38.12
N GLN A 3 -14.74 -22.25 37.56
CA GLN A 3 -13.31 -22.12 37.92
C GLN A 3 -12.70 -20.75 37.57
N SER A 4 -13.08 -20.11 36.46
CA SER A 4 -12.61 -18.76 36.09
C SER A 4 -13.00 -17.71 37.12
N TRP A 5 -14.22 -17.81 37.65
CA TRP A 5 -14.70 -16.94 38.72
C TRP A 5 -13.98 -17.18 40.05
N GLN A 6 -13.62 -18.43 40.34
CA GLN A 6 -12.80 -18.78 41.51
C GLN A 6 -11.37 -18.25 41.40
N ILE A 7 -10.76 -18.31 40.21
CA ILE A 7 -9.44 -17.70 39.91
C ILE A 7 -9.50 -16.19 40.14
N PHE A 8 -10.45 -15.49 39.52
CA PHE A 8 -10.68 -14.06 39.71
C PHE A 8 -10.86 -13.71 41.20
N LYS A 9 -11.75 -14.40 41.92
CA LYS A 9 -12.00 -14.16 43.34
C LYS A 9 -10.75 -14.41 44.20
N ARG A 10 -9.95 -15.44 43.89
CA ARG A 10 -8.67 -15.70 44.58
C ARG A 10 -7.68 -14.56 44.36
N ASP A 11 -7.50 -14.14 43.11
CA ASP A 11 -6.51 -13.12 42.75
C ASP A 11 -6.88 -11.74 43.32
N VAL A 12 -8.16 -11.36 43.27
CA VAL A 12 -8.69 -10.19 44.01
C VAL A 12 -8.41 -10.33 45.51
N THR A 13 -8.77 -11.46 46.14
CA THR A 13 -8.55 -11.68 47.58
C THR A 13 -7.07 -11.59 47.96
N ARG A 14 -6.14 -12.06 47.10
CA ARG A 14 -4.69 -11.91 47.28
C ARG A 14 -4.27 -10.44 47.26
N ILE A 15 -4.76 -9.64 46.31
CA ILE A 15 -4.50 -8.19 46.22
C ILE A 15 -5.02 -7.48 47.48
N LEU A 16 -6.30 -7.69 47.85
CA LEU A 16 -6.91 -7.06 49.02
C LEU A 16 -6.12 -7.34 50.31
N ARG A 17 -5.59 -8.57 50.47
CA ARG A 17 -4.88 -9.03 51.68
C ARG A 17 -3.46 -8.49 51.81
N VAL A 18 -2.77 -8.17 50.72
CA VAL A 18 -1.37 -7.72 50.74
C VAL A 18 -1.29 -6.20 50.70
N ARG A 19 -1.19 -5.57 51.89
CA ARG A 19 -1.17 -4.10 52.07
C ARG A 19 -0.17 -3.36 51.16
N LYS A 20 1.00 -3.93 50.87
CA LYS A 20 2.01 -3.30 49.98
C LYS A 20 1.57 -3.26 48.50
N THR A 21 0.76 -4.21 48.04
CA THR A 21 0.28 -4.28 46.65
C THR A 21 -0.66 -3.13 46.33
N TRP A 22 -1.41 -2.62 47.31
CA TRP A 22 -2.32 -1.49 47.12
C TRP A 22 -1.64 -0.21 46.64
N VAL A 23 -0.40 0.08 47.06
CA VAL A 23 0.34 1.26 46.58
C VAL A 23 0.57 1.17 45.07
N ILE A 24 0.93 -0.02 44.59
CA ILE A 24 1.14 -0.30 43.16
C ILE A 24 -0.19 -0.24 42.40
N VAL A 25 -1.26 -0.85 42.95
CA VAL A 25 -2.60 -0.82 42.34
C VAL A 25 -3.11 0.61 42.20
N ILE A 26 -3.08 1.40 43.28
CA ILE A 26 -3.57 2.80 43.30
C ILE A 26 -2.75 3.66 42.33
N GLY A 27 -1.43 3.47 42.28
CA GLY A 27 -0.58 4.11 41.27
C GLY A 27 -1.07 3.81 39.83
N ILE A 28 -1.19 2.54 39.46
CA ILE A 28 -1.64 2.12 38.13
C ILE A 28 -3.08 2.57 37.81
N LEU A 29 -3.96 2.65 38.80
CA LEU A 29 -5.32 3.15 38.64
C LEU A 29 -5.35 4.68 38.34
N ILE A 30 -4.38 5.43 38.88
CA ILE A 30 -4.31 6.90 38.77
C ILE A 30 -3.42 7.37 37.60
N THR A 31 -2.38 6.63 37.20
CA THR A 31 -1.46 7.04 36.10
C THR A 31 -2.18 7.46 34.81
N PRO A 32 -3.22 6.75 34.32
CA PRO A 32 -3.96 7.17 33.12
C PRO A 32 -4.70 8.49 33.30
N ALA A 33 -5.24 8.69 34.51
CA ALA A 33 -6.03 9.86 34.85
C ALA A 33 -5.17 11.11 34.90
N LEU A 34 -3.95 11.04 35.47
CA LEU A 34 -2.99 12.14 35.42
C LEU A 34 -2.68 12.57 33.97
N TYR A 35 -2.51 11.62 33.04
CA TYR A 35 -2.28 11.97 31.64
C TYR A 35 -3.48 12.70 31.02
N ALA A 36 -4.71 12.23 31.23
CA ALA A 36 -5.90 12.93 30.74
C ALA A 36 -6.00 14.34 31.33
N TRP A 37 -5.91 14.44 32.66
CA TRP A 37 -6.19 15.67 33.41
C TRP A 37 -5.18 16.78 33.13
N PHE A 38 -3.88 16.48 33.11
CA PHE A 38 -2.87 17.50 32.80
C PHE A 38 -2.98 18.00 31.36
N ASN A 39 -3.25 17.13 30.39
CA ASN A 39 -3.41 17.56 28.99
C ASN A 39 -4.72 18.32 28.76
N ILE A 40 -5.86 17.85 29.28
CA ILE A 40 -7.16 18.54 29.17
C ILE A 40 -7.10 19.94 29.82
N ASN A 41 -6.38 20.09 30.93
CA ASN A 41 -6.20 21.38 31.60
C ASN A 41 -5.21 22.30 30.84
N ALA A 42 -4.08 21.77 30.36
CA ALA A 42 -3.11 22.55 29.58
C ALA A 42 -3.69 23.04 28.23
N PHE A 43 -4.63 22.28 27.65
CA PHE A 43 -5.40 22.67 26.47
C PHE A 43 -6.80 23.20 26.83
N TRP A 44 -7.06 23.69 28.04
CA TRP A 44 -8.41 24.12 28.43
C TRP A 44 -8.90 25.30 27.59
N ASP A 45 -8.08 26.34 27.56
CA ASP A 45 -8.21 27.50 26.68
C ASP A 45 -6.79 27.98 26.29
N PRO A 46 -6.28 27.61 25.09
CA PRO A 46 -4.98 28.06 24.61
C PRO A 46 -5.01 29.51 24.07
N TYR A 47 -6.19 30.15 23.98
CA TYR A 47 -6.36 31.48 23.41
C TYR A 47 -6.49 32.58 24.48
N ALA A 48 -6.93 32.24 25.70
CA ALA A 48 -7.04 33.19 26.82
C ALA A 48 -5.72 33.89 27.25
N ASN A 49 -4.58 33.54 26.66
CA ASN A 49 -3.26 34.09 26.98
C ASN A 49 -2.55 34.67 25.74
N THR A 50 -3.28 35.00 24.66
CA THR A 50 -2.72 35.53 23.39
C THR A 50 -2.00 36.87 23.52
N SER A 51 -2.26 37.65 24.57
CA SER A 51 -1.49 38.87 24.88
C SER A 51 0.01 38.64 25.11
N ASN A 52 0.43 37.39 25.37
CA ASN A 52 1.85 37.00 25.46
C ASN A 52 2.50 36.70 24.09
N ILE A 53 1.79 36.94 22.98
CA ILE A 53 2.29 36.75 21.61
C ILE A 53 2.58 38.13 21.02
N THR A 54 3.86 38.52 21.08
CA THR A 54 4.33 39.82 20.60
C THR A 54 4.21 39.94 19.08
N ILE A 55 3.62 41.05 18.61
CA ILE A 55 3.53 41.45 17.20
C ILE A 55 4.07 42.86 17.05
N ALA A 56 5.11 43.04 16.23
CA ALA A 56 5.82 44.30 16.06
C ALA A 56 5.22 45.16 14.94
N VAL A 57 4.57 46.27 15.30
CA VAL A 57 3.89 47.18 14.38
C VAL A 57 4.80 48.38 14.07
N ALA A 58 5.00 48.65 12.77
CA ALA A 58 5.73 49.82 12.29
C ALA A 58 4.84 50.65 11.36
N ASN A 59 4.51 51.88 11.77
CA ASN A 59 3.82 52.83 10.91
C ASN A 59 4.84 53.62 10.07
N LEU A 60 4.54 53.81 8.78
CA LEU A 60 5.29 54.69 7.87
C LEU A 60 4.37 55.68 7.14
N ASP A 61 3.05 55.59 7.35
CA ASP A 61 2.01 56.32 6.63
C ASP A 61 2.20 57.83 6.79
N GLU A 62 2.44 58.54 5.69
CA GLU A 62 2.61 60.00 5.72
C GLU A 62 1.26 60.73 5.83
N GLY A 63 0.15 60.01 5.63
CA GLY A 63 -1.20 60.59 5.58
C GLY A 63 -1.57 61.12 4.19
N ALA A 64 -2.84 61.48 4.01
CA ALA A 64 -3.35 61.97 2.73
C ALA A 64 -4.48 63.00 2.91
N ASP A 65 -4.84 63.71 1.85
CA ASP A 65 -5.87 64.75 1.83
C ASP A 65 -6.84 64.51 0.65
N SER A 66 -8.12 64.82 0.82
CA SER A 66 -9.18 64.65 -0.19
C SER A 66 -10.27 65.70 0.00
N GLU A 67 -10.88 66.16 -1.10
CA GLU A 67 -11.99 67.14 -1.09
C GLU A 67 -13.20 66.69 -0.25
N LEU A 68 -13.32 65.39 0.04
CA LEU A 68 -14.37 64.84 0.89
C LEU A 68 -14.02 64.84 2.39
N THR A 69 -12.77 64.56 2.76
CA THR A 69 -12.36 64.25 4.14
C THR A 69 -11.43 65.28 4.78
N GLY A 70 -10.81 66.14 3.98
CA GLY A 70 -9.64 66.90 4.40
C GLY A 70 -8.42 65.99 4.70
N PRO A 71 -7.40 66.52 5.40
CA PRO A 71 -6.19 65.78 5.74
C PRO A 71 -6.42 64.76 6.86
N VAL A 72 -6.20 63.48 6.55
CA VAL A 72 -6.39 62.32 7.45
C VAL A 72 -5.15 61.42 7.40
N ASN A 73 -4.75 60.87 8.56
CA ASN A 73 -3.74 59.79 8.64
C ASN A 73 -4.38 58.56 9.28
N ILE A 74 -4.75 57.60 8.44
CA ILE A 74 -5.46 56.38 8.83
C ILE A 74 -4.48 55.36 9.44
N GLY A 75 -3.21 55.36 9.05
CA GLY A 75 -2.18 54.53 9.68
C GLY A 75 -1.98 54.82 11.16
N GLU A 76 -2.04 56.10 11.59
CA GLU A 76 -1.89 56.48 12.99
C GLU A 76 -3.17 56.23 13.80
N GLU A 77 -4.35 56.48 13.25
CA GLU A 77 -5.65 56.06 13.81
C GLU A 77 -5.66 54.53 14.06
N VAL A 78 -5.17 53.75 13.10
CA VAL A 78 -5.03 52.30 13.21
C VAL A 78 -4.00 51.90 14.28
N VAL A 79 -2.93 52.67 14.45
CA VAL A 79 -1.97 52.48 15.56
C VAL A 79 -2.63 52.75 16.92
N GLU A 80 -3.45 53.80 17.05
CA GLU A 80 -4.17 54.10 18.29
C GLU A 80 -5.20 53.00 18.61
N GLN A 81 -6.00 52.57 17.62
CA GLN A 81 -6.96 51.46 17.75
C GLN A 81 -6.30 50.08 17.99
N LEU A 82 -4.99 49.94 17.79
CA LEU A 82 -4.22 48.75 18.20
C LEU A 82 -3.65 48.88 19.63
N ARG A 83 -3.35 50.10 20.10
CA ARG A 83 -2.86 50.32 21.49
C ARG A 83 -3.92 49.97 22.53
N ASP A 84 -5.19 50.20 22.20
CA ASP A 84 -6.34 49.84 23.04
C ASP A 84 -6.76 48.36 22.90
N ASN A 85 -6.01 47.54 22.15
CA ASN A 85 -6.36 46.14 21.84
C ASN A 85 -5.54 45.13 22.68
N ASP A 86 -5.94 44.90 23.92
CA ASP A 86 -5.29 43.93 24.85
C ASP A 86 -5.29 42.44 24.39
N GLN A 87 -5.81 42.10 23.20
CA GLN A 87 -5.94 40.70 22.77
C GLN A 87 -4.61 40.06 22.37
N LEU A 88 -3.64 40.85 21.91
CA LEU A 88 -2.32 40.43 21.40
C LEU A 88 -1.24 41.39 21.91
N GLY A 89 0.03 40.96 21.91
CA GLY A 89 1.14 41.76 22.42
C GLY A 89 1.63 42.79 21.40
N TRP A 90 0.86 43.86 21.16
CA TRP A 90 1.24 44.89 20.19
C TRP A 90 2.41 45.74 20.68
N GLU A 91 3.57 45.62 20.02
CA GLU A 91 4.74 46.46 20.28
C GLU A 91 5.00 47.39 19.08
N PHE A 92 5.11 48.69 19.33
CA PHE A 92 5.22 49.71 18.28
C PHE A 92 6.67 50.21 18.18
N MET A 93 7.30 50.04 17.02
CA MET A 93 8.73 50.32 16.82
C MET A 93 9.07 50.58 15.35
N ASP A 94 10.26 51.13 15.08
CA ASP A 94 10.72 51.39 13.71
C ASP A 94 10.79 50.12 12.87
N LYS A 95 10.58 50.24 11.55
CA LYS A 95 10.61 49.13 10.58
C LYS A 95 11.86 48.24 10.70
N ALA A 96 13.01 48.84 10.99
CA ALA A 96 14.27 48.12 11.15
C ALA A 96 14.26 47.21 12.40
N ASP A 97 13.82 47.76 13.54
CA ASP A 97 13.73 47.04 14.80
C ASP A 97 12.62 45.99 14.78
N ALA A 98 11.46 46.31 14.20
CA ALA A 98 10.36 45.36 14.00
C ALA A 98 10.82 44.14 13.18
N MET A 99 11.57 44.39 12.10
CA MET A 99 12.17 43.33 11.29
C MET A 99 13.29 42.57 12.01
N GLN A 100 13.98 43.18 12.96
CA GLN A 100 15.01 42.50 13.76
C GLN A 100 14.39 41.65 14.88
N ALA A 101 13.36 42.15 15.57
CA ALA A 101 12.59 41.45 16.58
C ALA A 101 11.98 40.15 16.03
N VAL A 102 11.37 40.21 14.84
CA VAL A 102 10.87 39.01 14.14
C VAL A 102 11.99 38.04 13.79
N LYS A 103 13.16 38.51 13.36
CA LYS A 103 14.31 37.64 13.02
C LYS A 103 14.97 36.99 14.24
N ARG A 104 15.04 37.70 15.38
CA ARG A 104 15.54 37.16 16.66
C ARG A 104 14.54 36.20 17.30
N GLY A 105 13.24 36.42 17.09
CA GLY A 105 12.14 35.67 17.72
C GLY A 105 11.56 36.36 18.95
N ASP A 106 11.90 37.63 19.19
CA ASP A 106 11.29 38.44 20.25
C ASP A 106 9.83 38.77 19.90
N ALA A 107 9.55 38.94 18.60
CA ALA A 107 8.20 39.05 18.04
C ALA A 107 7.91 37.84 17.13
N TYR A 108 6.67 37.36 17.15
CA TYR A 108 6.22 36.25 16.29
C TYR A 108 5.89 36.72 14.86
N ALA A 109 5.41 37.95 14.73
CA ALA A 109 5.18 38.60 13.45
C ALA A 109 5.45 40.10 13.54
N SER A 110 5.57 40.74 12.39
CA SER A 110 5.58 42.19 12.23
C SER A 110 4.60 42.60 11.15
N ILE A 111 4.00 43.77 11.34
CA ILE A 111 3.12 44.41 10.37
C ILE A 111 3.71 45.79 10.09
N VAL A 112 3.98 46.09 8.82
CA VAL A 112 4.47 47.39 8.39
C VAL A 112 3.41 48.06 7.52
N ILE A 113 2.90 49.20 7.99
CA ILE A 113 1.99 50.08 7.25
C ILE A 113 2.85 50.88 6.25
N PRO A 114 2.57 50.85 4.93
CA PRO A 114 3.31 51.65 3.93
C PRO A 114 3.10 53.17 4.06
N ALA A 115 3.94 53.95 3.38
CA ALA A 115 3.90 55.42 3.42
C ALA A 115 2.73 56.03 2.62
N ASP A 116 2.22 55.26 1.67
CA ASP A 116 1.13 55.52 0.75
C ASP A 116 -0.24 55.00 1.24
N PHE A 117 -0.30 54.40 2.44
CA PHE A 117 -1.47 53.67 2.94
C PHE A 117 -2.75 54.53 3.05
N SER A 118 -2.66 55.75 3.60
CA SER A 118 -3.80 56.67 3.62
C SER A 118 -4.19 57.16 2.22
N ALA A 119 -3.23 57.34 1.31
CA ALA A 119 -3.48 57.83 -0.04
C ALA A 119 -4.24 56.79 -0.88
N ASP A 120 -3.85 55.51 -0.78
CA ASP A 120 -4.56 54.40 -1.42
C ASP A 120 -5.96 54.20 -0.85
N LEU A 121 -6.16 54.35 0.47
CA LEU A 121 -7.51 54.29 1.06
C LEU A 121 -8.41 55.43 0.56
N LEU A 122 -7.92 56.67 0.50
CA LEU A 122 -8.68 57.81 0.01
C LEU A 122 -8.90 57.78 -1.52
N SER A 123 -8.15 56.98 -2.28
CA SER A 123 -8.31 56.83 -3.74
C SER A 123 -9.72 56.39 -4.18
N MET A 124 -10.45 55.68 -3.31
CA MET A 124 -11.87 55.35 -3.52
C MET A 124 -12.77 56.59 -3.61
N THR A 125 -12.40 57.68 -2.91
CA THR A 125 -13.19 58.94 -2.89
C THR A 125 -12.99 59.78 -4.15
N THR A 126 -11.87 59.62 -4.85
CA THR A 126 -11.50 60.40 -6.04
C THR A 126 -11.84 59.72 -7.38
N GLY A 127 -12.31 58.47 -7.33
CA GLY A 127 -12.82 57.72 -8.49
C GLY A 127 -11.80 56.85 -9.22
N THR A 128 -10.56 56.77 -8.74
CA THR A 128 -9.51 55.88 -9.25
C THR A 128 -9.00 54.99 -8.12
N PHE A 129 -9.60 53.82 -7.93
CA PHE A 129 -9.28 52.93 -6.82
C PHE A 129 -7.91 52.25 -6.98
N THR A 130 -7.00 52.54 -6.05
CA THR A 130 -5.84 51.71 -5.72
C THR A 130 -6.16 50.91 -4.45
N GLN A 131 -5.87 49.62 -4.43
CA GLN A 131 -6.08 48.80 -3.24
C GLN A 131 -4.90 48.95 -2.27
N PRO A 132 -5.10 49.46 -1.04
CA PRO A 132 -4.05 49.59 -0.04
C PRO A 132 -3.51 48.21 0.38
N ALA A 133 -2.20 48.14 0.60
CA ALA A 133 -1.52 46.93 1.04
C ALA A 133 -0.88 47.10 2.43
N LEU A 134 -0.74 45.99 3.16
CA LEU A 134 0.09 45.89 4.36
C LEU A 134 1.22 44.89 4.11
N HIS A 135 2.41 45.15 4.67
CA HIS A 135 3.49 44.18 4.64
C HIS A 135 3.53 43.39 5.96
N TYR A 136 2.99 42.17 5.93
CA TYR A 136 3.00 41.21 7.03
C TYR A 136 4.20 40.26 6.90
N PHE A 137 4.98 40.13 7.97
CA PHE A 137 6.16 39.26 8.05
C PHE A 137 6.05 38.36 9.28
N VAL A 138 6.07 37.04 9.10
CA VAL A 138 5.87 36.08 10.20
C VAL A 138 7.08 35.15 10.39
N ASN A 139 7.44 34.86 11.64
CA ASN A 139 8.49 33.92 12.01
C ASN A 139 7.88 32.52 12.26
N GLU A 140 7.59 31.79 11.19
CA GLU A 140 7.06 30.41 11.27
C GLU A 140 7.98 29.44 12.03
N LYS A 141 9.29 29.73 12.08
CA LYS A 141 10.30 28.96 12.82
C LYS A 141 10.11 29.07 14.33
N ALA A 142 9.57 30.19 14.85
CA ALA A 142 9.34 30.37 16.28
C ALA A 142 8.23 29.45 16.82
N SER A 143 7.17 29.21 16.03
CA SER A 143 6.15 28.22 16.33
C SER A 143 5.30 27.90 15.10
N ALA A 144 5.08 26.61 14.82
CA ALA A 144 4.20 26.15 13.74
C ALA A 144 2.70 26.50 13.93
N ILE A 145 2.32 27.04 15.10
CA ILE A 145 0.97 27.53 15.38
C ILE A 145 0.94 29.07 15.36
N ALA A 146 2.08 29.75 15.54
CA ALA A 146 2.14 31.21 15.58
C ALA A 146 1.55 31.88 14.34
N PRO A 147 1.85 31.47 13.08
CA PRO A 147 1.20 32.03 11.90
C PRO A 147 -0.32 32.00 12.00
N LYS A 148 -0.91 30.91 12.52
CA LYS A 148 -2.37 30.82 12.60
C LYS A 148 -3.00 31.63 13.75
N ILE A 149 -2.20 32.14 14.68
CA ILE A 149 -2.64 33.07 15.72
C ILE A 149 -2.37 34.52 15.29
N THR A 150 -1.22 34.81 14.66
CA THR A 150 -0.91 36.14 14.12
C THR A 150 -1.75 36.47 12.88
N ASP A 151 -2.25 35.46 12.15
CA ASP A 151 -3.35 35.57 11.18
C ASP A 151 -4.61 36.18 11.79
N VAL A 152 -4.95 35.81 13.03
CA VAL A 152 -6.09 36.40 13.75
C VAL A 152 -5.76 37.84 14.10
N GLY A 153 -4.51 38.15 14.48
CA GLY A 153 -4.04 39.53 14.61
C GLY A 153 -4.21 40.36 13.34
N ALA A 154 -3.76 39.87 12.19
CA ALA A 154 -3.97 40.50 10.89
C ALA A 154 -5.46 40.64 10.53
N SER A 155 -6.29 39.66 10.90
CA SER A 155 -7.75 39.68 10.69
C SER A 155 -8.50 40.59 11.66
N GLN A 156 -7.91 40.94 12.81
CA GLN A 156 -8.43 41.97 13.72
C GLN A 156 -7.97 43.35 13.24
N LEU A 157 -6.73 43.49 12.76
CA LEU A 157 -6.22 44.71 12.13
C LEU A 157 -7.04 45.11 10.89
N ASP A 158 -7.37 44.16 10.01
CA ASP A 158 -8.29 44.38 8.88
C ASP A 158 -9.62 45.01 9.33
N LYS A 159 -10.15 44.61 10.49
CA LYS A 159 -11.36 45.21 11.08
C LYS A 159 -11.10 46.58 11.69
N GLN A 160 -9.96 46.83 12.33
CA GLN A 160 -9.63 48.17 12.85
C GLN A 160 -9.46 49.15 11.68
N ILE A 161 -8.70 48.80 10.64
CA ILE A 161 -8.57 49.58 9.38
C ILE A 161 -9.93 49.85 8.76
N THR A 162 -10.74 48.79 8.63
CA THR A 162 -12.10 48.90 8.11
C THR A 162 -12.97 49.84 8.96
N SER A 163 -12.81 49.84 10.29
CA SER A 163 -13.59 50.67 11.21
C SER A 163 -13.13 52.12 11.18
N ALA A 164 -11.83 52.38 11.36
CA ALA A 164 -11.18 53.67 11.18
C ALA A 164 -11.58 54.35 9.87
N PHE A 165 -11.46 53.65 8.74
CA PHE A 165 -11.86 54.20 7.43
C PHE A 165 -13.36 54.53 7.36
N LYS A 166 -14.23 53.65 7.90
CA LYS A 166 -15.68 53.89 7.92
C LYS A 166 -16.06 55.05 8.83
N GLU A 167 -15.37 55.23 9.95
CA GLU A 167 -15.57 56.32 10.91
C GLU A 167 -15.18 57.67 10.30
N GLN A 168 -13.99 57.77 9.70
CA GLN A 168 -13.54 58.98 9.01
C GLN A 168 -14.45 59.36 7.83
N VAL A 169 -14.90 58.39 7.02
CA VAL A 169 -15.87 58.62 5.93
C VAL A 169 -17.27 59.00 6.46
N ALA A 170 -17.71 58.45 7.58
CA ALA A 170 -18.99 58.82 8.21
C ALA A 170 -18.94 60.22 8.82
N HIS A 171 -17.81 60.62 9.42
CA HIS A 171 -17.56 61.98 9.91
C HIS A 171 -17.65 63.00 8.76
N ALA A 172 -16.86 62.78 7.70
CA ALA A 172 -16.86 63.60 6.48
C ALA A 172 -18.26 63.75 5.86
N ALA A 173 -19.00 62.64 5.71
CA ALA A 173 -20.36 62.67 5.19
C ALA A 173 -21.34 63.44 6.10
N THR A 174 -21.15 63.38 7.42
CA THR A 174 -21.98 64.09 8.40
C THR A 174 -21.71 65.59 8.41
N GLU A 175 -20.44 65.99 8.29
CA GLU A 175 -20.04 67.41 8.23
C GLU A 175 -20.57 68.06 6.94
N ALA A 176 -20.43 67.41 5.80
CA ALA A 176 -21.02 67.84 4.52
C ALA A 176 -22.58 67.93 4.55
N VAL A 177 -23.25 67.07 5.33
CA VAL A 177 -24.71 67.13 5.55
C VAL A 177 -25.13 68.28 6.49
N THR A 178 -24.21 68.74 7.35
CA THR A 178 -24.41 69.81 8.32
C THR A 178 -24.29 71.19 7.66
N ASP A 179 -23.29 71.39 6.79
CA ASP A 179 -23.10 72.65 6.06
C ASP A 179 -24.25 72.95 5.07
N ALA A 180 -24.95 71.91 4.59
CA ALA A 180 -26.14 72.00 3.74
C ALA A 180 -27.44 72.44 4.47
N GLY A 181 -27.36 73.13 5.62
CA GLY A 181 -28.46 73.34 6.56
C GLY A 181 -29.66 74.15 6.06
N ASP A 182 -29.46 75.11 5.17
CA ASP A 182 -30.27 76.34 5.14
C ASP A 182 -31.55 76.34 4.25
N SER A 183 -32.04 75.18 3.78
CA SER A 183 -33.26 75.13 2.93
C SER A 183 -34.12 73.86 3.05
N ALA A 184 -34.86 73.75 4.16
CA ALA A 184 -35.79 72.64 4.41
C ALA A 184 -36.85 72.43 3.30
N GLU A 185 -37.35 73.50 2.66
CA GLU A 185 -38.33 73.41 1.57
C GLU A 185 -37.72 72.88 0.25
N LEU A 186 -36.44 73.16 0.02
CA LEU A 186 -35.68 72.66 -1.14
C LEU A 186 -35.24 71.20 -0.90
N ARG A 187 -34.88 70.85 0.35
CA ARG A 187 -34.75 69.46 0.81
C ARG A 187 -36.09 68.70 0.68
N LEU A 188 -37.23 69.35 0.97
CA LEU A 188 -38.60 69.03 0.51
C LEU A 188 -38.68 68.39 -0.89
N LEU A 189 -38.49 69.24 -1.89
CA LEU A 189 -38.66 68.90 -3.31
C LEU A 189 -37.57 67.96 -3.81
N ASN A 190 -36.32 68.13 -3.36
CA ASN A 190 -35.21 67.25 -3.71
C ASN A 190 -35.39 65.84 -3.11
N ALA A 191 -35.90 65.68 -1.89
CA ALA A 191 -36.18 64.36 -1.32
C ALA A 191 -37.24 63.61 -2.13
N ARG A 192 -38.33 64.28 -2.53
CA ARG A 192 -39.34 63.70 -3.44
C ARG A 192 -38.75 63.34 -4.80
N SER A 193 -38.00 64.27 -5.41
CA SER A 193 -37.37 64.06 -6.73
C SER A 193 -36.37 62.91 -6.69
N ASN A 194 -35.50 62.87 -5.67
CA ASN A 194 -34.51 61.83 -5.47
C ASN A 194 -35.15 60.48 -5.15
N THR A 195 -36.22 60.43 -4.35
CA THR A 195 -36.96 59.17 -4.09
C THR A 195 -37.57 58.61 -5.39
N LEU A 196 -38.15 59.46 -6.24
CA LEU A 196 -38.66 59.04 -7.55
C LEU A 196 -37.54 58.62 -8.50
N ASN A 197 -36.41 59.32 -8.49
CA ASN A 197 -35.20 58.99 -9.27
C ASN A 197 -34.56 57.67 -8.80
N VAL A 198 -34.56 57.41 -7.49
CA VAL A 198 -34.11 56.16 -6.88
C VAL A 198 -35.05 55.01 -7.25
N PHE A 199 -36.38 55.20 -7.23
CA PHE A 199 -37.30 54.17 -7.72
C PHE A 199 -37.11 53.89 -9.22
N ASP A 200 -36.86 54.91 -10.05
CA ASP A 200 -36.55 54.72 -11.48
C ASP A 200 -35.21 54.00 -11.70
N LYS A 201 -34.16 54.39 -10.98
CA LYS A 201 -32.85 53.70 -11.02
C LYS A 201 -32.95 52.27 -10.52
N THR A 202 -33.67 52.03 -9.42
CA THR A 202 -33.91 50.69 -8.86
C THR A 202 -34.67 49.83 -9.86
N ALA A 203 -35.73 50.36 -10.49
CA ALA A 203 -36.45 49.66 -11.55
C ALA A 203 -35.54 49.35 -12.75
N GLN A 204 -34.71 50.30 -13.20
CA GLN A 204 -33.74 50.08 -14.28
C GLN A 204 -32.69 49.03 -13.92
N SER A 205 -32.13 49.06 -12.70
CA SER A 205 -31.17 48.07 -12.21
C SER A 205 -31.80 46.67 -12.07
N LEU A 206 -33.06 46.57 -11.65
CA LEU A 206 -33.77 45.28 -11.60
C LEU A 206 -34.09 44.74 -13.00
N ASP A 207 -34.59 45.60 -13.90
CA ASP A 207 -34.89 45.20 -15.27
C ASP A 207 -33.60 44.84 -16.05
N ALA A 208 -32.46 45.49 -15.75
CA ALA A 208 -31.14 45.11 -16.25
C ALA A 208 -30.62 43.79 -15.62
N SER A 209 -30.79 43.60 -14.30
CA SER A 209 -30.42 42.33 -13.64
C SER A 209 -31.19 41.15 -14.20
N ARG A 210 -32.47 41.35 -14.56
CA ARG A 210 -33.27 40.35 -15.30
C ARG A 210 -32.69 40.04 -16.69
N SER A 211 -32.20 41.04 -17.43
CA SER A 211 -31.51 40.83 -18.71
C SER A 211 -30.27 39.96 -18.54
N ASN A 212 -29.42 40.27 -17.55
CA ASN A 212 -28.22 39.49 -17.25
C ASN A 212 -28.56 38.06 -16.82
N ILE A 213 -29.68 37.84 -16.13
CA ILE A 213 -30.15 36.50 -15.76
C ILE A 213 -30.62 35.71 -16.99
N ALA A 214 -31.31 36.34 -17.94
CA ALA A 214 -31.67 35.69 -19.20
C ALA A 214 -30.42 35.32 -20.03
N GLU A 215 -29.42 36.19 -20.11
CA GLU A 215 -28.12 35.90 -20.74
C GLU A 215 -27.39 34.72 -20.06
N LEU A 216 -27.48 34.60 -18.73
CA LEU A 216 -26.97 33.45 -17.99
C LEU A 216 -27.77 32.16 -18.24
N GLN A 217 -29.10 32.24 -18.40
CA GLN A 217 -29.93 31.09 -18.77
C GLN A 217 -29.57 30.57 -20.18
N ASP A 218 -29.41 31.46 -21.17
CA ASP A 218 -28.98 31.13 -22.53
C ASP A 218 -27.55 30.55 -22.56
N GLY A 219 -26.65 31.10 -21.75
CA GLY A 219 -25.30 30.55 -21.55
C GLY A 219 -25.33 29.12 -21.00
N ILE A 220 -26.15 28.86 -19.97
CA ILE A 220 -26.32 27.53 -19.39
C ILE A 220 -26.95 26.56 -20.41
N ALA A 221 -27.95 26.97 -21.18
CA ALA A 221 -28.54 26.14 -22.23
C ALA A 221 -27.53 25.77 -23.32
N SER A 222 -26.64 26.71 -23.67
CA SER A 222 -25.52 26.48 -24.60
C SER A 222 -24.54 25.46 -24.03
N SER A 223 -24.05 25.64 -22.80
CA SER A 223 -23.13 24.69 -22.15
C SER A 223 -23.73 23.29 -21.99
N ARG A 224 -25.03 23.15 -21.70
CA ARG A 224 -25.70 21.84 -21.67
C ARG A 224 -25.72 21.14 -23.03
N THR A 225 -25.83 21.91 -24.12
CA THR A 225 -25.75 21.39 -25.50
C THR A 225 -24.33 20.91 -25.85
N GLU A 226 -23.31 21.63 -25.40
CA GLU A 226 -21.90 21.20 -25.53
C GLU A 226 -21.60 19.95 -24.69
N LEU A 227 -22.11 19.89 -23.45
CA LEU A 227 -21.98 18.71 -22.58
C LEU A 227 -22.63 17.47 -23.17
N ALA A 228 -23.81 17.59 -23.79
CA ALA A 228 -24.44 16.49 -24.51
C ALA A 228 -23.55 15.98 -25.66
N SER A 229 -23.00 16.91 -26.45
CA SER A 229 -22.08 16.60 -27.57
C SER A 229 -20.78 15.92 -27.09
N ALA A 230 -20.25 16.36 -25.95
CA ALA A 230 -19.10 15.73 -25.31
C ALA A 230 -19.41 14.30 -24.83
N ARG A 231 -20.57 14.07 -24.21
CA ARG A 231 -21.01 12.73 -23.76
C ARG A 231 -21.22 11.76 -24.92
N ASP A 232 -21.81 12.21 -26.03
CA ASP A 232 -21.95 11.37 -27.23
C ASP A 232 -20.58 11.07 -27.89
N THR A 233 -19.62 11.99 -27.79
CA THR A 233 -18.23 11.72 -28.18
C THR A 233 -17.60 10.65 -27.29
N LEU A 234 -17.77 10.70 -25.96
CA LEU A 234 -17.29 9.65 -25.06
C LEU A 234 -17.89 8.27 -25.38
N ARG A 235 -19.19 8.20 -25.71
CA ARG A 235 -19.87 6.95 -26.11
C ARG A 235 -19.34 6.38 -27.41
N SER A 236 -19.00 7.24 -28.37
CA SER A 236 -18.34 6.83 -29.63
C SER A 236 -16.95 6.23 -29.37
N VAL A 237 -16.18 6.84 -28.47
CA VAL A 237 -14.86 6.31 -28.05
C VAL A 237 -15.00 4.99 -27.28
N ASP A 238 -15.95 4.87 -26.36
CA ASP A 238 -16.22 3.63 -25.60
C ASP A 238 -16.63 2.47 -26.52
N THR A 239 -17.51 2.74 -27.49
CA THR A 239 -17.88 1.78 -28.55
C THR A 239 -16.65 1.34 -29.35
N THR A 240 -15.83 2.29 -29.79
CA THR A 240 -14.58 2.01 -30.53
C THR A 240 -13.61 1.15 -29.71
N LEU A 241 -13.50 1.41 -28.39
CA LEU A 241 -12.68 0.61 -27.50
C LEU A 241 -13.23 -0.81 -27.29
N SER A 242 -14.56 -0.99 -27.25
CA SER A 242 -15.21 -2.30 -27.22
C SER A 242 -14.93 -3.12 -28.49
N ASP A 243 -14.96 -2.48 -29.66
CA ASP A 243 -14.62 -3.13 -30.94
C ASP A 243 -13.13 -3.57 -30.97
N VAL A 244 -12.22 -2.69 -30.53
CA VAL A 244 -10.79 -3.03 -30.41
C VAL A 244 -10.55 -4.14 -29.38
N GLN A 245 -11.25 -4.11 -28.23
CA GLN A 245 -11.17 -5.17 -27.21
C GLN A 245 -11.64 -6.53 -27.75
N THR A 246 -12.66 -6.53 -28.61
CA THR A 246 -13.15 -7.72 -29.32
C THR A 246 -12.08 -8.24 -30.28
N ALA A 247 -11.53 -7.39 -31.16
CA ALA A 247 -10.49 -7.76 -32.12
C ALA A 247 -9.20 -8.27 -31.43
N VAL A 248 -8.82 -7.70 -30.28
CA VAL A 248 -7.68 -8.17 -29.47
C VAL A 248 -7.96 -9.54 -28.85
N THR A 249 -9.20 -9.82 -28.46
CA THR A 249 -9.62 -11.13 -27.93
C THR A 249 -9.61 -12.20 -29.03
N GLU A 250 -10.07 -11.87 -30.24
CA GLU A 250 -9.96 -12.76 -31.41
C GLU A 250 -8.50 -13.04 -31.79
N ALA A 251 -7.65 -12.01 -31.77
CA ALA A 251 -6.21 -12.15 -32.01
C ALA A 251 -5.53 -13.08 -30.96
N GLN A 252 -5.91 -12.98 -29.68
CA GLN A 252 -5.44 -13.92 -28.65
C GLN A 252 -5.88 -15.37 -28.95
N GLY A 253 -7.12 -15.57 -29.42
CA GLY A 253 -7.60 -16.87 -29.87
C GLY A 253 -6.77 -17.45 -31.01
N ILE A 254 -6.49 -16.65 -32.04
CA ILE A 254 -5.65 -17.04 -33.18
C ILE A 254 -4.21 -17.37 -32.73
N ILE A 255 -3.64 -16.59 -31.80
CA ILE A 255 -2.31 -16.84 -31.25
C ILE A 255 -2.25 -18.19 -30.50
N LEU A 256 -3.26 -18.49 -29.67
CA LEU A 256 -3.37 -19.75 -28.94
C LEU A 256 -3.54 -20.95 -29.88
N GLU A 257 -4.42 -20.85 -30.88
CA GLU A 257 -4.58 -21.91 -31.88
C GLU A 257 -3.28 -22.13 -32.66
N THR A 258 -2.63 -21.05 -33.09
CA THR A 258 -1.35 -21.13 -33.82
C THR A 258 -0.25 -21.76 -32.98
N GLN A 259 -0.14 -21.45 -31.68
CA GLN A 259 0.78 -22.14 -30.78
C GLN A 259 0.48 -23.65 -30.72
N GLN A 260 -0.79 -24.04 -30.60
CA GLN A 260 -1.14 -25.46 -30.55
C GLN A 260 -0.90 -26.18 -31.89
N GLN A 261 -1.12 -25.52 -33.02
CA GLN A 261 -0.74 -26.03 -34.34
C GLN A 261 0.79 -26.18 -34.48
N VAL A 262 1.58 -25.21 -34.03
CA VAL A 262 3.06 -25.24 -34.04
C VAL A 262 3.61 -26.37 -33.17
N VAL A 263 3.05 -26.60 -31.97
CA VAL A 263 3.42 -27.74 -31.11
C VAL A 263 3.07 -29.06 -31.78
N THR A 264 1.85 -29.19 -32.34
CA THR A 264 1.40 -30.41 -33.04
C THR A 264 2.27 -30.71 -34.26
N PHE A 265 2.67 -29.69 -35.02
CA PHE A 265 3.62 -29.81 -36.12
C PHE A 265 5.00 -30.25 -35.63
N SER A 266 5.50 -29.67 -34.52
CA SER A 266 6.79 -30.03 -33.94
C SER A 266 6.84 -31.50 -33.51
N ASP A 267 5.81 -32.01 -32.85
CA ASP A 267 5.74 -33.42 -32.45
C ASP A 267 5.65 -34.35 -33.68
N ALA A 268 4.81 -34.01 -34.66
CA ALA A 268 4.66 -34.78 -35.88
C ALA A 268 5.96 -34.84 -36.71
N ALA A 269 6.61 -33.69 -36.90
CA ALA A 269 7.88 -33.57 -37.60
C ALA A 269 9.02 -34.29 -36.85
N THR A 270 9.08 -34.17 -35.52
CA THR A 270 10.05 -34.88 -34.67
C THR A 270 9.86 -36.40 -34.77
N SER A 271 8.62 -36.87 -34.70
CA SER A 271 8.28 -38.30 -34.81
C SER A 271 8.64 -38.86 -36.18
N ALA A 272 8.29 -38.13 -37.25
CA ALA A 272 8.66 -38.48 -38.62
C ALA A 272 10.19 -38.49 -38.84
N TYR A 273 10.91 -37.50 -38.32
CA TYR A 273 12.37 -37.41 -38.34
C TYR A 273 13.03 -38.62 -37.66
N LEU A 274 12.66 -38.93 -36.41
CA LEU A 274 13.24 -40.06 -35.66
C LEU A 274 12.97 -41.40 -36.34
N LYS A 275 11.75 -41.59 -36.85
CA LYS A 275 11.31 -42.83 -37.50
C LYS A 275 11.91 -43.01 -38.90
N GLY A 276 12.03 -41.93 -39.67
CA GLY A 276 12.67 -41.94 -40.98
C GLY A 276 14.18 -42.17 -40.89
N THR A 277 14.86 -41.51 -39.95
CA THR A 277 16.32 -41.67 -39.78
C THR A 277 16.72 -43.05 -39.25
N THR A 278 15.93 -43.65 -38.36
CA THR A 278 16.16 -45.05 -37.93
C THR A 278 15.91 -46.04 -39.07
N LEU A 279 14.73 -46.00 -39.71
CA LEU A 279 14.42 -46.89 -40.84
C LEU A 279 15.44 -46.78 -41.99
N LEU A 280 15.92 -45.58 -42.31
CA LEU A 280 16.96 -45.40 -43.32
C LEU A 280 18.30 -46.00 -42.87
N SER A 281 18.69 -45.82 -41.60
CA SER A 281 19.93 -46.38 -41.06
C SER A 281 19.92 -47.91 -41.08
N ASP A 282 18.80 -48.53 -40.68
CA ASP A 282 18.62 -49.98 -40.67
C ASP A 282 18.59 -50.56 -42.09
N ALA A 283 17.91 -49.87 -43.02
CA ALA A 283 17.87 -50.24 -44.44
C ALA A 283 19.25 -50.13 -45.11
N ALA A 284 19.97 -49.03 -44.88
CA ALA A 284 21.32 -48.83 -45.42
C ALA A 284 22.32 -49.85 -44.87
N ALA A 285 22.26 -50.16 -43.56
CA ALA A 285 23.09 -51.19 -42.96
C ALA A 285 22.80 -52.58 -43.56
N SER A 286 21.52 -52.96 -43.69
CA SER A 286 21.10 -54.23 -44.27
C SER A 286 21.50 -54.36 -45.74
N ALA A 287 21.38 -53.27 -46.51
CA ALA A 287 21.79 -53.22 -47.91
C ALA A 287 23.31 -53.31 -48.07
N HIS A 288 24.11 -52.61 -47.26
CA HIS A 288 25.57 -52.74 -47.29
C HIS A 288 26.05 -54.16 -46.99
N VAL A 289 25.42 -54.87 -46.04
CA VAL A 289 25.71 -56.29 -45.80
C VAL A 289 25.39 -57.13 -47.05
N SER A 290 24.18 -56.99 -47.60
CA SER A 290 23.75 -57.74 -48.80
C SER A 290 24.63 -57.47 -50.03
N ILE A 291 25.04 -56.21 -50.23
CA ILE A 291 25.97 -55.78 -51.29
C ILE A 291 27.36 -56.40 -51.09
N THR A 292 27.85 -56.45 -49.85
CA THR A 292 29.14 -57.05 -49.52
C THR A 292 29.14 -58.56 -49.78
N GLU A 293 28.10 -59.26 -49.34
CA GLU A 293 27.92 -60.70 -49.57
C GLU A 293 27.80 -61.03 -51.06
N LEU A 294 26.99 -60.25 -51.80
CA LEU A 294 26.82 -60.42 -53.26
C LEU A 294 28.12 -60.17 -54.02
N THR A 295 28.84 -59.08 -53.70
CA THR A 295 30.14 -58.76 -54.32
C THR A 295 31.15 -59.88 -54.05
N GLN A 296 31.27 -60.31 -52.79
CA GLN A 296 32.21 -61.37 -52.39
C GLN A 296 31.84 -62.75 -52.99
N GLY A 297 30.56 -63.00 -53.24
CA GLY A 297 30.09 -64.19 -53.97
C GLY A 297 30.40 -64.12 -55.47
N LEU A 298 30.21 -62.96 -56.10
CA LEU A 298 30.54 -62.74 -57.52
C LEU A 298 32.05 -62.77 -57.78
N ASP A 299 32.87 -62.17 -56.91
CA ASP A 299 34.35 -62.24 -57.00
C ASP A 299 34.85 -63.70 -56.90
N GLN A 300 34.25 -64.50 -56.00
CA GLN A 300 34.53 -65.95 -55.92
C GLN A 300 34.07 -66.72 -57.17
N ALA A 301 32.94 -66.36 -57.76
CA ALA A 301 32.46 -66.97 -59.00
C ALA A 301 33.41 -66.63 -60.18
N GLY A 302 33.79 -65.36 -60.34
CA GLY A 302 34.74 -64.91 -61.35
C GLY A 302 36.11 -65.57 -61.22
N ALA A 303 36.63 -65.73 -60.00
CA ALA A 303 37.88 -66.47 -59.74
C ALA A 303 37.78 -67.94 -60.18
N ARG A 304 36.66 -68.63 -59.90
CA ARG A 304 36.42 -70.01 -60.34
C ARG A 304 36.27 -70.11 -61.85
N ILE A 305 35.52 -69.21 -62.48
CA ILE A 305 35.34 -69.14 -63.94
C ILE A 305 36.70 -68.92 -64.61
N SER A 306 37.49 -67.95 -64.13
CA SER A 306 38.86 -67.70 -64.63
C SER A 306 39.76 -68.94 -64.51
N SER A 307 39.74 -69.67 -63.39
CA SER A 307 40.48 -70.94 -63.28
C SER A 307 39.97 -72.04 -64.23
N SER A 308 38.67 -72.04 -64.53
CA SER A 308 38.05 -72.99 -65.48
C SER A 308 38.43 -72.64 -66.92
N ILE A 309 38.50 -71.36 -67.27
CA ILE A 309 39.03 -70.86 -68.55
C ILE A 309 40.47 -71.36 -68.72
N THR A 310 41.36 -71.12 -67.75
CA THR A 310 42.75 -71.59 -67.82
C THR A 310 42.85 -73.11 -68.00
N ALA A 311 42.03 -73.89 -67.28
CA ALA A 311 42.00 -75.35 -67.40
C ALA A 311 41.49 -75.83 -68.78
N VAL A 312 40.43 -75.22 -69.31
CA VAL A 312 39.88 -75.58 -70.62
C VAL A 312 40.82 -75.16 -71.76
N THR A 313 41.47 -73.99 -71.67
CA THR A 313 42.52 -73.56 -72.61
C THR A 313 43.64 -74.60 -72.69
N ALA A 314 44.18 -75.05 -71.56
CA ALA A 314 45.25 -76.05 -71.53
C ALA A 314 44.82 -77.40 -72.14
N VAL A 315 43.55 -77.78 -72.00
CA VAL A 315 42.99 -78.98 -72.67
C VAL A 315 42.86 -78.76 -74.18
N VAL A 316 42.43 -77.59 -74.63
CA VAL A 316 42.36 -77.24 -76.07
C VAL A 316 43.75 -77.24 -76.70
N GLU A 317 44.74 -76.60 -76.08
CA GLU A 317 46.14 -76.58 -76.55
C GLU A 317 46.73 -78.01 -76.62
N SER A 318 46.48 -78.83 -75.61
CA SER A 318 46.91 -80.24 -75.58
C SER A 318 46.22 -81.08 -76.67
N ASN A 319 44.94 -80.81 -76.95
CA ASN A 319 44.20 -81.46 -78.02
C ASN A 319 44.72 -81.02 -79.39
N GLU A 320 44.99 -79.75 -79.63
CA GLU A 320 45.54 -79.25 -80.91
C GLU A 320 46.94 -79.81 -81.21
N ALA A 321 47.80 -79.93 -80.20
CA ALA A 321 49.08 -80.62 -80.32
C ALA A 321 48.89 -82.11 -80.69
N SER A 322 47.92 -82.79 -80.08
CA SER A 322 47.62 -84.20 -80.34
C SER A 322 46.99 -84.43 -81.72
N ILE A 323 46.06 -83.56 -82.14
CA ILE A 323 45.46 -83.50 -83.48
C ILE A 323 46.56 -83.32 -84.54
N THR A 324 47.54 -82.46 -84.27
CA THR A 324 48.68 -82.23 -85.17
C THR A 324 49.54 -83.48 -85.33
N GLN A 325 49.93 -84.14 -84.23
CA GLN A 325 50.70 -85.39 -84.27
C GLN A 325 49.93 -86.53 -84.97
N LEU A 326 48.62 -86.65 -84.74
CA LEU A 326 47.78 -87.65 -85.41
C LEU A 326 47.69 -87.41 -86.93
N ARG A 327 47.60 -86.14 -87.36
CA ARG A 327 47.62 -85.76 -88.78
C ARG A 327 48.99 -86.01 -89.43
N GLU A 328 50.09 -85.78 -88.72
CA GLU A 328 51.44 -86.14 -89.19
C GLU A 328 51.62 -87.65 -89.34
N LEU A 329 51.15 -88.44 -88.37
CA LEU A 329 51.17 -89.92 -88.45
C LEU A 329 50.28 -90.46 -89.59
N LEU A 330 49.13 -89.85 -89.85
CA LEU A 330 48.25 -90.18 -90.97
C LEU A 330 48.82 -89.79 -92.35
N ALA A 331 49.88 -88.96 -92.40
CA ALA A 331 50.58 -88.63 -93.63
C ALA A 331 51.69 -89.64 -94.00
N ASP A 332 52.05 -90.57 -93.11
CA ASP A 332 53.01 -91.63 -93.41
C ASP A 332 52.34 -92.74 -94.26
N SER A 333 52.78 -92.85 -95.51
CA SER A 333 52.28 -93.82 -96.49
C SER A 333 52.62 -95.30 -96.21
N SER A 334 53.22 -95.62 -95.07
CA SER A 334 53.54 -97.00 -94.65
C SER A 334 52.50 -97.68 -93.74
N LEU A 335 51.45 -96.96 -93.30
CA LEU A 335 50.43 -97.52 -92.41
C LEU A 335 49.46 -98.51 -93.10
N ASP A 336 49.00 -99.49 -92.33
CA ASP A 336 47.93 -100.41 -92.72
C ASP A 336 46.55 -99.69 -92.78
N PRO A 337 45.68 -99.97 -93.78
CA PRO A 337 44.39 -99.29 -93.94
C PRO A 337 43.43 -99.38 -92.73
N ALA A 338 43.44 -100.49 -91.96
CA ALA A 338 42.59 -100.61 -90.79
C ALA A 338 43.08 -99.73 -89.63
N THR A 339 44.41 -99.62 -89.46
CA THR A 339 45.03 -98.71 -88.50
C THR A 339 44.80 -97.25 -88.89
N ALA A 340 44.92 -96.91 -90.17
CA ALA A 340 44.66 -95.56 -90.69
C ALA A 340 43.19 -95.13 -90.47
N GLN A 341 42.22 -96.03 -90.65
CA GLN A 341 40.82 -95.72 -90.34
C GLN A 341 40.61 -95.47 -88.85
N GLN A 342 41.17 -96.30 -87.96
CA GLN A 342 41.05 -96.10 -86.51
C GLN A 342 41.67 -94.76 -86.04
N LEU A 343 42.83 -94.39 -86.58
CA LEU A 343 43.44 -93.09 -86.31
C LEU A 343 42.58 -91.93 -86.85
N THR A 344 41.93 -92.11 -88.00
CA THR A 344 40.99 -91.13 -88.57
C THR A 344 39.73 -90.96 -87.71
N ASP A 345 39.17 -92.05 -87.18
CA ASP A 345 37.99 -92.00 -86.30
C ASP A 345 38.31 -91.34 -84.95
N VAL A 346 39.50 -91.61 -84.39
CA VAL A 346 40.03 -90.93 -83.19
C VAL A 346 40.28 -89.45 -83.48
N LEU A 347 40.89 -89.11 -84.61
CA LEU A 347 41.13 -87.73 -85.03
C LEU A 347 39.82 -86.94 -85.15
N ASN A 348 38.83 -87.48 -85.88
CA ASN A 348 37.51 -86.86 -86.02
C ASN A 348 36.81 -86.65 -84.66
N THR A 349 36.93 -87.62 -83.75
CA THR A 349 36.38 -87.52 -82.40
C THR A 349 37.07 -86.41 -81.59
N LEU A 350 38.40 -86.33 -81.67
CA LEU A 350 39.20 -85.35 -80.94
C LEU A 350 39.03 -83.93 -81.48
N GLU A 351 38.91 -83.77 -82.81
CA GLU A 351 38.58 -82.50 -83.46
C GLU A 351 37.19 -82.01 -83.03
N ALA A 352 36.17 -82.87 -83.04
CA ALA A 352 34.82 -82.52 -82.58
C ALA A 352 34.79 -82.13 -81.09
N GLN A 353 35.49 -82.87 -80.23
CA GLN A 353 35.67 -82.50 -78.82
C GLN A 353 36.39 -81.16 -78.67
N ASN A 354 37.41 -80.89 -79.49
CA ASN A 354 38.15 -79.64 -79.42
C ASN A 354 37.30 -78.42 -79.81
N THR A 355 36.50 -78.52 -80.89
CA THR A 355 35.52 -77.49 -81.24
C THR A 355 34.47 -77.29 -80.15
N GLN A 356 34.03 -78.36 -79.48
CA GLN A 356 33.12 -78.27 -78.34
C GLN A 356 33.78 -77.56 -77.15
N HIS A 357 35.04 -77.87 -76.82
CA HIS A 357 35.78 -77.19 -75.76
C HIS A 357 36.05 -75.71 -76.07
N GLN A 358 36.36 -75.36 -77.32
CA GLN A 358 36.47 -73.97 -77.76
C GLN A 358 35.15 -73.21 -77.59
N ALA A 359 34.00 -73.82 -77.92
CA ALA A 359 32.69 -73.21 -77.70
C ALA A 359 32.37 -73.02 -76.19
N VAL A 360 32.75 -73.97 -75.33
CA VAL A 360 32.66 -73.82 -73.86
C VAL A 360 33.60 -72.70 -73.37
N LEU A 361 34.80 -72.57 -73.93
CA LEU A 361 35.74 -71.51 -73.59
C LEU A 361 35.17 -70.12 -73.90
N THR A 362 34.52 -69.94 -75.05
CA THR A 362 33.80 -68.71 -75.40
C THR A 362 32.69 -68.41 -74.37
N GLN A 363 31.84 -69.40 -74.07
CA GLN A 363 30.75 -69.23 -73.09
C GLN A 363 31.27 -68.88 -71.68
N LEU A 364 32.39 -69.47 -71.24
CA LEU A 364 33.03 -69.11 -69.97
C LEU A 364 33.63 -67.69 -70.00
N SER A 365 34.22 -67.27 -71.12
CA SER A 365 34.73 -65.91 -71.32
C SER A 365 33.63 -64.86 -71.26
N ASP A 366 32.51 -65.09 -71.96
CA ASP A 366 31.33 -64.22 -71.95
C ASP A 366 30.70 -64.15 -70.55
N LEU A 367 30.64 -65.28 -69.84
CA LEU A 367 30.18 -65.35 -68.45
C LEU A 367 31.11 -64.59 -67.49
N ASN A 368 32.43 -64.66 -67.69
CA ASN A 368 33.42 -63.93 -66.89
C ASN A 368 33.30 -62.41 -67.08
N SER A 369 33.11 -61.97 -68.33
CA SER A 369 32.82 -60.57 -68.68
C SER A 369 31.50 -60.09 -68.05
N SER A 370 30.45 -60.91 -68.15
CA SER A 370 29.14 -60.63 -67.55
C SER A 370 29.20 -60.55 -66.01
N ALA A 371 29.99 -61.40 -65.36
CA ALA A 371 30.22 -61.36 -63.92
C ALA A 371 30.95 -60.07 -63.49
N ALA A 372 31.96 -59.63 -64.24
CA ALA A 372 32.66 -58.38 -63.98
C ALA A 372 31.74 -57.15 -64.14
N ALA A 373 30.88 -57.14 -65.18
CA ALA A 373 29.88 -56.09 -65.37
C ALA A 373 28.82 -56.06 -64.25
N ALA A 374 28.41 -57.23 -63.74
CA ALA A 374 27.52 -57.34 -62.59
C ALA A 374 28.18 -56.81 -61.30
N VAL A 375 29.45 -57.14 -61.04
CA VAL A 375 30.22 -56.59 -59.92
C VAL A 375 30.30 -55.07 -59.98
N GLN A 376 30.56 -54.47 -61.15
CA GLN A 376 30.58 -53.02 -61.28
C GLN A 376 29.19 -52.41 -61.03
N SER A 377 28.14 -52.99 -61.60
CA SER A 377 26.75 -52.52 -61.41
C SER A 377 26.32 -52.53 -59.92
N VAL A 378 26.80 -53.52 -59.14
CA VAL A 378 26.57 -53.62 -57.69
C VAL A 378 27.34 -52.55 -56.92
N ARG A 379 28.55 -52.18 -57.36
CA ARG A 379 29.33 -51.07 -56.77
C ARG A 379 28.69 -49.71 -57.07
N ASP A 380 28.30 -49.46 -58.32
CA ASP A 380 27.63 -48.22 -58.72
C ASP A 380 26.32 -48.00 -57.91
N ALA A 381 25.56 -49.08 -57.66
CA ALA A 381 24.38 -49.05 -56.80
C ALA A 381 24.70 -48.81 -55.32
N SER A 382 25.83 -49.33 -54.83
CA SER A 382 26.32 -49.08 -53.46
C SER A 382 26.70 -47.61 -53.26
N ASP A 383 27.37 -47.01 -54.23
CA ASP A 383 27.79 -45.61 -54.16
C ASP A 383 26.58 -44.67 -54.26
N ALA A 384 25.62 -44.96 -55.15
CA ALA A 384 24.35 -44.24 -55.22
C ALA A 384 23.54 -44.31 -53.92
N LEU A 385 23.46 -45.50 -53.29
CA LEU A 385 22.80 -45.66 -51.98
C LEU A 385 23.54 -44.90 -50.87
N THR A 386 24.88 -44.90 -50.92
CA THR A 386 25.73 -44.17 -49.97
C THR A 386 25.48 -42.66 -50.08
N GLN A 387 25.39 -42.13 -51.30
CA GLN A 387 25.10 -40.72 -51.55
C GLN A 387 23.68 -40.34 -51.07
N ALA A 388 22.65 -41.10 -51.45
CA ALA A 388 21.28 -40.86 -50.99
C ALA A 388 21.15 -40.90 -49.45
N THR A 389 21.94 -41.75 -48.79
CA THR A 389 22.03 -41.82 -47.32
C THR A 389 22.72 -40.59 -46.71
N GLN A 390 23.72 -40.01 -47.39
CA GLN A 390 24.35 -38.74 -46.98
C GLN A 390 23.40 -37.55 -47.19
N ASP A 391 22.79 -37.43 -48.36
CA ASP A 391 21.86 -36.35 -48.71
C ASP A 391 20.69 -36.29 -47.73
N THR A 392 20.07 -37.45 -47.45
CA THR A 392 18.97 -37.55 -46.49
C THR A 392 19.41 -37.22 -45.07
N ARG A 393 20.66 -37.56 -44.68
CA ARG A 393 21.24 -37.18 -43.37
C ARG A 393 21.50 -35.67 -43.29
N GLY A 394 21.86 -35.02 -44.40
CA GLY A 394 21.95 -33.56 -44.52
C GLY A 394 20.59 -32.88 -44.33
N ALA A 395 19.59 -33.28 -45.12
CA ALA A 395 18.22 -32.78 -45.01
C ALA A 395 17.61 -33.00 -43.61
N ALA A 396 17.86 -34.17 -43.01
CA ALA A 396 17.44 -34.47 -41.64
C ALA A 396 18.13 -33.55 -40.61
N THR A 397 19.37 -33.14 -40.84
CA THR A 397 20.08 -32.18 -39.97
C THR A 397 19.46 -30.78 -40.07
N GLN A 398 19.10 -30.33 -41.28
CA GLN A 398 18.40 -29.04 -41.46
C GLN A 398 16.98 -29.06 -40.87
N LEU A 399 16.23 -30.16 -41.03
CA LEU A 399 14.93 -30.33 -40.38
C LEU A 399 15.04 -30.27 -38.85
N ARG A 400 16.08 -30.90 -38.28
CA ARG A 400 16.39 -30.78 -36.85
C ARG A 400 16.66 -29.32 -36.44
N THR A 401 17.43 -28.55 -37.21
CA THR A 401 17.68 -27.12 -36.91
C THR A 401 16.37 -26.33 -36.87
N VAL A 402 15.47 -26.51 -37.84
CA VAL A 402 14.13 -25.87 -37.84
C VAL A 402 13.32 -26.23 -36.58
N ILE A 403 13.34 -27.49 -36.17
CA ILE A 403 12.64 -27.99 -34.96
C ILE A 403 13.28 -27.49 -33.66
N THR A 404 14.61 -27.35 -33.60
CA THR A 404 15.34 -27.04 -32.35
C THR A 404 15.66 -25.55 -32.15
N GLU A 405 15.61 -24.74 -33.20
CA GLU A 405 15.91 -23.30 -33.14
C GLU A 405 14.70 -22.47 -33.59
N THR A 406 14.18 -22.71 -34.80
CA THR A 406 13.12 -21.88 -35.38
C THR A 406 11.77 -22.05 -34.68
N VAL A 407 11.34 -23.29 -34.41
CA VAL A 407 10.06 -23.57 -33.72
C VAL A 407 10.02 -22.97 -32.29
N PRO A 408 11.06 -23.14 -31.44
CA PRO A 408 11.11 -22.46 -30.14
C PRO A 408 11.13 -20.94 -30.25
N ALA A 409 11.83 -20.36 -31.23
CA ALA A 409 11.86 -18.91 -31.44
C ALA A 409 10.48 -18.35 -31.83
N VAL A 410 9.77 -19.02 -32.74
CA VAL A 410 8.38 -18.68 -33.11
C VAL A 410 7.45 -18.82 -31.91
N ASN A 411 7.55 -19.90 -31.14
CA ASN A 411 6.71 -20.11 -29.96
C ASN A 411 6.95 -19.05 -28.86
N ALA A 412 8.21 -18.62 -28.67
CA ALA A 412 8.57 -17.54 -27.77
C ALA A 412 8.04 -16.18 -28.25
N ALA A 413 8.17 -15.86 -29.54
CA ALA A 413 7.61 -14.65 -30.14
C ALA A 413 6.07 -14.60 -30.00
N MET A 414 5.38 -15.72 -30.24
CA MET A 414 3.93 -15.84 -30.04
C MET A 414 3.52 -15.71 -28.57
N SER A 415 4.33 -16.24 -27.64
CA SER A 415 4.11 -16.05 -26.20
C SER A 415 4.24 -14.58 -25.79
N GLN A 416 5.24 -13.88 -26.32
CA GLN A 416 5.44 -12.45 -26.08
C GLN A 416 4.32 -11.61 -26.70
N LEU A 417 3.86 -11.94 -27.91
CA LEU A 417 2.74 -11.28 -28.56
C LEU A 417 1.43 -11.48 -27.77
N SER A 418 1.17 -12.70 -27.25
CA SER A 418 0.04 -12.98 -26.36
C SER A 418 0.10 -12.14 -25.08
N ALA A 419 1.28 -11.99 -24.47
CA ALA A 419 1.46 -11.18 -23.27
C ALA A 419 1.21 -9.68 -23.55
N SER A 420 1.72 -9.15 -24.66
CA SER A 420 1.48 -7.78 -25.09
C SER A 420 0.00 -7.52 -25.45
N ALA A 421 -0.67 -8.48 -26.10
CA ALA A 421 -2.11 -8.40 -26.35
C ALA A 421 -2.93 -8.40 -25.05
N GLY A 422 -2.53 -9.20 -24.05
CA GLY A 422 -3.15 -9.20 -22.72
C GLY A 422 -2.96 -7.88 -21.95
N GLN A 423 -1.77 -7.28 -22.04
CA GLN A 423 -1.50 -5.95 -21.50
C GLN A 423 -2.33 -4.86 -22.19
N PHE A 424 -2.45 -4.90 -23.51
CA PHE A 424 -3.24 -3.94 -24.28
C PHE A 424 -4.75 -4.06 -24.00
N ALA A 425 -5.30 -5.29 -23.93
CA ALA A 425 -6.68 -5.53 -23.50
C ALA A 425 -6.95 -5.01 -22.08
N SER A 426 -5.98 -5.14 -21.17
CA SER A 426 -6.07 -4.61 -19.80
C SER A 426 -6.08 -3.08 -19.77
N ALA A 427 -5.24 -2.44 -20.60
CA ALA A 427 -5.20 -0.99 -20.74
C ALA A 427 -6.52 -0.43 -21.30
N ILE A 428 -7.11 -1.10 -22.28
CA ILE A 428 -8.45 -0.75 -22.81
C ILE A 428 -9.51 -0.83 -21.71
N GLY A 429 -9.52 -1.89 -20.90
CA GLY A 429 -10.45 -2.02 -19.77
C GLY A 429 -10.31 -0.91 -18.72
N SER A 430 -9.08 -0.46 -18.43
CA SER A 430 -8.88 0.72 -17.58
C SER A 430 -9.36 2.02 -18.24
N GLN A 431 -9.20 2.18 -19.55
CA GLN A 431 -9.67 3.36 -20.26
C GLN A 431 -11.21 3.44 -20.34
N GLN A 432 -11.89 2.31 -20.59
CA GLN A 432 -13.36 2.21 -20.52
C GLN A 432 -13.88 2.62 -19.13
N THR A 433 -13.19 2.22 -18.06
CA THR A 433 -13.55 2.62 -16.68
C THR A 433 -13.48 4.15 -16.51
N VAL A 434 -12.41 4.79 -17.00
CA VAL A 434 -12.26 6.27 -16.96
C VAL A 434 -13.31 6.98 -17.82
N LEU A 435 -13.70 6.43 -18.97
CA LEU A 435 -14.77 6.98 -19.81
C LEU A 435 -16.13 6.90 -19.13
N ALA A 436 -16.43 5.82 -18.42
CA ALA A 436 -17.66 5.68 -17.65
C ALA A 436 -17.72 6.65 -16.45
N GLU A 437 -16.60 6.87 -15.76
CA GLU A 437 -16.47 7.90 -14.72
C GLU A 437 -16.66 9.32 -15.32
N ALA A 438 -16.12 9.57 -16.51
CA ALA A 438 -16.28 10.85 -17.22
C ALA A 438 -17.73 11.10 -17.68
N ASP A 439 -18.43 10.13 -18.28
CA ASP A 439 -19.85 10.30 -18.64
C ASP A 439 -20.74 10.51 -17.41
N THR A 440 -20.41 9.87 -16.28
CA THR A 440 -21.07 10.07 -14.99
C THR A 440 -20.85 11.49 -14.48
N LEU A 441 -19.61 12.00 -14.52
CA LEU A 441 -19.28 13.36 -14.09
C LEU A 441 -19.96 14.42 -14.96
N LEU A 442 -19.92 14.28 -16.29
CA LEU A 442 -20.62 15.18 -17.21
C LEU A 442 -22.15 15.12 -17.03
N GLY A 443 -22.69 13.96 -16.66
CA GLY A 443 -24.09 13.82 -16.26
C GLY A 443 -24.45 14.60 -14.99
N GLY A 444 -23.62 14.55 -13.95
CA GLY A 444 -23.80 15.34 -12.74
C GLY A 444 -23.69 16.85 -12.98
N ILE A 445 -22.82 17.28 -13.89
CA ILE A 445 -22.72 18.69 -14.31
C ILE A 445 -23.99 19.13 -15.04
N ASP A 446 -24.54 18.31 -15.94
CA ASP A 446 -25.80 18.62 -16.64
C ASP A 446 -27.00 18.75 -15.67
N GLU A 447 -27.09 17.87 -14.67
CA GLU A 447 -28.14 17.93 -13.63
C GLU A 447 -27.98 19.18 -12.73
N GLN A 448 -26.75 19.53 -12.36
CA GLN A 448 -26.46 20.74 -11.59
C GLN A 448 -26.74 22.02 -12.40
N LEU A 449 -26.42 22.04 -13.69
CA LEU A 449 -26.75 23.15 -14.60
C LEU A 449 -28.26 23.28 -14.81
N GLY A 450 -29.00 22.18 -14.98
CA GLY A 450 -30.47 22.19 -15.04
C GLY A 450 -31.11 22.72 -13.75
N SER A 451 -30.58 22.31 -12.59
CA SER A 451 -30.99 22.82 -11.29
C SER A 451 -30.71 24.33 -11.14
N THR A 452 -29.58 24.78 -11.69
CA THR A 452 -29.16 26.20 -11.65
C THR A 452 -30.04 27.06 -12.58
N ALA A 453 -30.39 26.58 -13.77
CA ALA A 453 -31.34 27.25 -14.66
C ALA A 453 -32.73 27.43 -14.01
N THR A 454 -33.23 26.38 -13.32
CA THR A 454 -34.52 26.44 -12.59
C THR A 454 -34.48 27.44 -11.42
N ALA A 455 -33.34 27.54 -10.73
CA ALA A 455 -33.14 28.54 -9.69
C ALA A 455 -33.06 29.97 -10.25
N LEU A 456 -32.42 30.17 -11.41
CA LEU A 456 -32.36 31.46 -12.11
C LEU A 456 -33.74 31.89 -12.65
N GLU A 457 -34.54 30.97 -13.20
CA GLU A 457 -35.92 31.24 -13.63
C GLU A 457 -36.77 31.70 -12.43
N SER A 458 -36.64 31.02 -11.28
CA SER A 458 -37.32 31.40 -10.03
C SER A 458 -36.90 32.78 -9.54
N PHE A 459 -35.58 33.07 -9.53
CA PHE A 459 -35.05 34.36 -9.10
C PHE A 459 -35.41 35.51 -10.05
N GLU A 460 -35.46 35.25 -11.37
CA GLU A 460 -35.95 36.22 -12.35
C GLU A 460 -37.42 36.58 -12.08
N ALA A 461 -38.26 35.58 -11.78
CA ALA A 461 -39.66 35.79 -11.42
C ALA A 461 -39.81 36.64 -10.14
N ASP A 462 -39.02 36.36 -9.10
CA ASP A 462 -38.99 37.16 -7.87
C ASP A 462 -38.55 38.62 -8.13
N LEU A 463 -37.51 38.84 -8.93
CA LEU A 463 -37.11 40.19 -9.37
C LEU A 463 -38.20 40.88 -10.21
N GLY A 464 -39.03 40.12 -10.94
CA GLY A 464 -40.23 40.62 -11.59
C GLY A 464 -41.28 41.12 -10.59
N GLY A 465 -41.53 40.34 -9.54
CA GLY A 465 -42.38 40.72 -8.42
C GLY A 465 -41.90 41.98 -7.70
N ILE A 466 -40.60 42.08 -7.41
CA ILE A 466 -39.99 43.24 -6.76
C ILE A 466 -40.01 44.47 -7.71
N SER A 467 -39.71 44.30 -9.00
CA SER A 467 -39.80 45.37 -10.01
C SER A 467 -41.23 45.93 -10.11
N GLY A 468 -42.24 45.05 -10.09
CA GLY A 468 -43.65 45.43 -9.97
C GLY A 468 -43.99 46.15 -8.67
N GLY A 469 -43.49 45.65 -7.52
CA GLY A 469 -43.66 46.27 -6.20
C GLY A 469 -43.05 47.67 -6.10
N VAL A 470 -41.83 47.87 -6.63
CA VAL A 470 -41.17 49.18 -6.74
C VAL A 470 -41.98 50.14 -7.63
N LYS A 471 -42.49 49.65 -8.77
CA LYS A 471 -43.33 50.44 -9.68
C LYS A 471 -44.68 50.82 -9.03
N SER A 472 -45.24 49.97 -8.15
CA SER A 472 -46.41 50.32 -7.31
C SER A 472 -46.05 51.34 -6.23
N ALA A 473 -45.02 51.10 -5.42
CA ALA A 473 -44.60 51.99 -4.34
C ALA A 473 -44.26 53.41 -4.86
N LYS A 474 -43.71 53.52 -6.07
CA LYS A 474 -43.53 54.80 -6.77
C LYS A 474 -44.87 55.51 -7.05
N ALA A 475 -45.89 54.78 -7.49
CA ALA A 475 -47.23 55.32 -7.71
C ALA A 475 -47.92 55.71 -6.38
N ASP A 476 -47.73 54.92 -5.32
CA ASP A 476 -48.25 55.21 -3.99
C ASP A 476 -47.59 56.46 -3.38
N VAL A 477 -46.26 56.64 -3.56
CA VAL A 477 -45.55 57.87 -3.16
C VAL A 477 -45.97 59.08 -4.00
N LEU A 478 -46.31 58.90 -5.28
CA LEU A 478 -46.91 59.96 -6.09
C LEU A 478 -48.31 60.37 -5.59
N ALA A 479 -49.12 59.41 -5.12
CA ALA A 479 -50.45 59.63 -4.55
C ALA A 479 -50.39 60.27 -3.14
N LEU A 480 -49.51 59.79 -2.26
CA LEU A 480 -49.22 60.40 -0.96
C LEU A 480 -48.71 61.83 -1.13
N GLY A 481 -47.86 62.08 -2.13
CA GLY A 481 -47.42 63.42 -2.53
C GLY A 481 -48.52 64.32 -3.13
N ALA A 482 -49.78 63.89 -3.13
CA ALA A 482 -50.97 64.70 -3.42
C ALA A 482 -51.94 64.80 -2.21
N ALA A 483 -51.71 64.04 -1.13
CA ALA A 483 -52.50 64.06 0.11
C ALA A 483 -51.73 64.80 1.22
N SER A 484 -52.02 66.08 1.41
CA SER A 484 -51.16 66.99 2.17
C SER A 484 -51.42 67.03 3.69
N GLU A 485 -50.71 66.21 4.47
CA GLU A 485 -50.55 66.40 5.92
C GLU A 485 -49.06 66.38 6.33
N TRP A 486 -48.45 67.57 6.32
CA TRP A 486 -46.98 67.75 6.42
C TRP A 486 -46.44 67.85 7.86
N ASN A 487 -47.23 67.49 8.86
CA ASN A 487 -46.96 67.83 10.26
C ASN A 487 -46.30 66.70 11.10
N ALA A 488 -45.95 65.57 10.46
CA ALA A 488 -45.28 64.43 11.11
C ALA A 488 -43.74 64.47 10.99
N LEU A 489 -43.19 65.43 10.23
CA LEU A 489 -41.76 65.48 9.90
C LEU A 489 -40.89 66.23 10.93
N SER A 490 -41.48 66.77 12.01
CA SER A 490 -40.74 67.38 13.13
C SER A 490 -40.01 66.36 14.01
N THR A 491 -40.18 65.06 13.75
CA THR A 491 -39.63 63.96 14.54
C THR A 491 -38.27 63.44 14.04
N LEU A 492 -37.77 63.96 12.91
CA LEU A 492 -36.52 63.49 12.26
C LEU A 492 -35.27 64.35 12.56
N THR A 493 -35.40 65.39 13.39
CA THR A 493 -34.25 66.22 13.85
C THR A 493 -33.59 65.68 15.13
N GLY A 494 -33.78 64.39 15.41
CA GLY A 494 -33.27 63.69 16.60
C GLY A 494 -32.58 62.37 16.26
N LEU A 495 -31.97 62.29 15.08
CA LEU A 495 -31.11 61.19 14.69
C LEU A 495 -29.68 61.47 15.15
N ASP A 496 -29.09 60.48 15.79
CA ASP A 496 -27.79 60.49 16.43
C ASP A 496 -26.70 60.13 15.39
N PRO A 497 -25.65 60.95 15.16
CA PRO A 497 -24.61 60.66 14.17
C PRO A 497 -24.01 59.26 14.31
N ASP A 498 -23.71 58.86 15.56
CA ASP A 498 -23.13 57.58 15.93
C ASP A 498 -23.99 56.39 15.45
N GLN A 499 -25.33 56.53 15.48
CA GLN A 499 -26.26 55.49 15.04
C GLN A 499 -26.32 55.37 13.51
N ILE A 500 -26.11 56.47 12.78
CA ILE A 500 -26.02 56.45 11.32
C ILE A 500 -24.68 55.83 10.89
N ALA A 501 -23.58 56.21 11.53
CA ALA A 501 -22.28 55.59 11.32
C ALA A 501 -22.31 54.08 11.59
N GLN A 502 -22.91 53.66 12.71
CA GLN A 502 -23.04 52.25 13.10
C GLN A 502 -23.94 51.42 12.14
N PHE A 503 -24.96 52.03 11.53
CA PHE A 503 -25.79 51.36 10.54
C PHE A 503 -25.07 51.19 9.18
N VAL A 504 -24.32 52.20 8.75
CA VAL A 504 -23.55 52.16 7.49
C VAL A 504 -22.32 51.25 7.62
N SER A 505 -21.72 51.15 8.81
CA SER A 505 -20.48 50.41 9.01
C SER A 505 -20.62 48.88 9.00
N ALA A 506 -21.80 48.34 9.35
CA ALA A 506 -22.07 46.90 9.42
C ALA A 506 -23.43 46.51 8.80
N PRO A 507 -23.61 46.64 7.47
CA PRO A 507 -24.92 46.48 6.81
C PRO A 507 -25.45 45.03 6.76
N VAL A 508 -24.67 44.03 7.19
CA VAL A 508 -25.10 42.62 7.24
C VAL A 508 -24.76 42.04 8.62
N THR A 509 -25.77 41.63 9.37
CA THR A 509 -25.61 40.89 10.63
C THR A 509 -25.60 39.39 10.35
N VAL A 510 -24.42 38.77 10.45
CA VAL A 510 -24.27 37.31 10.30
C VAL A 510 -24.87 36.62 11.53
N GLN A 511 -26.03 35.98 11.38
CA GLN A 511 -26.65 35.17 12.42
C GLN A 511 -26.03 33.78 12.47
N GLU A 512 -24.92 33.63 13.20
CA GLU A 512 -24.31 32.32 13.45
C GLU A 512 -25.24 31.44 14.29
N GLN A 513 -25.51 30.21 13.82
CA GLN A 513 -26.28 29.20 14.55
C GLN A 513 -25.42 27.95 14.77
N VAL A 514 -24.80 27.85 15.94
CA VAL A 514 -23.90 26.74 16.31
C VAL A 514 -24.70 25.46 16.56
N VAL A 515 -24.60 24.49 15.65
CA VAL A 515 -25.40 23.24 15.66
C VAL A 515 -25.07 22.32 16.85
N PHE A 516 -23.79 22.24 17.22
CA PHE A 516 -23.30 21.46 18.37
C PHE A 516 -22.29 22.30 19.18
N PRO A 517 -22.77 23.16 20.11
CA PRO A 517 -21.89 24.06 20.85
C PRO A 517 -20.98 23.29 21.83
N ILE A 518 -19.70 23.68 21.87
CA ILE A 518 -18.71 23.16 22.81
C ILE A 518 -18.12 24.33 23.61
N THR A 519 -18.19 24.28 24.94
CA THR A 519 -17.87 25.41 25.84
C THR A 519 -16.38 25.70 26.04
N SER A 520 -15.48 24.78 25.67
CA SER A 520 -14.03 24.98 25.78
C SER A 520 -13.23 24.08 24.84
N TYR A 521 -12.04 24.51 24.43
CA TYR A 521 -11.13 23.70 23.62
C TYR A 521 -10.72 22.42 24.37
N GLY A 522 -10.54 22.51 25.70
CA GLY A 522 -10.30 21.35 26.56
C GLY A 522 -11.43 20.32 26.54
N SER A 523 -12.70 20.77 26.43
CA SER A 523 -13.84 19.86 26.28
C SER A 523 -13.85 19.15 24.93
N ALA A 524 -13.52 19.84 23.83
CA ALA A 524 -13.37 19.22 22.51
C ALA A 524 -12.24 18.17 22.51
N MET A 525 -11.08 18.52 23.09
CA MET A 525 -9.90 17.66 23.17
C MET A 525 -10.03 16.50 24.18
N ALA A 526 -10.97 16.57 25.13
CA ALA A 526 -11.18 15.54 26.13
C ALA A 526 -11.51 14.17 25.52
N ALA A 527 -12.14 14.11 24.35
CA ALA A 527 -12.39 12.86 23.63
C ALA A 527 -11.08 12.12 23.29
N LEU A 528 -10.08 12.83 22.74
CA LEU A 528 -8.77 12.26 22.41
C LEU A 528 -7.99 11.87 23.67
N PHE A 529 -7.79 12.82 24.60
CA PHE A 529 -6.96 12.57 25.77
C PHE A 529 -7.51 11.46 26.67
N THR A 530 -8.84 11.34 26.77
CA THR A 530 -9.47 10.20 27.46
C THR A 530 -9.14 8.88 26.76
N ASN A 531 -9.35 8.77 25.45
CA ASN A 531 -9.09 7.54 24.70
C ASN A 531 -7.63 7.08 24.81
N LEU A 532 -6.69 8.02 24.65
CA LEU A 532 -5.27 7.75 24.80
C LEU A 532 -4.92 7.30 26.24
N SER A 533 -5.50 7.94 27.26
CA SER A 533 -5.38 7.49 28.66
C SER A 533 -5.90 6.07 28.87
N LEU A 534 -7.09 5.73 28.38
CA LEU A 534 -7.69 4.40 28.58
C LEU A 534 -6.80 3.29 27.97
N TRP A 535 -6.22 3.54 26.80
CA TRP A 535 -5.27 2.62 26.16
C TRP A 535 -3.96 2.49 26.94
N ILE A 536 -3.38 3.61 27.40
CA ILE A 536 -2.19 3.62 28.26
C ILE A 536 -2.46 2.84 29.56
N GLY A 537 -3.62 3.03 30.19
CA GLY A 537 -4.02 2.29 31.39
C GLY A 537 -4.12 0.78 31.18
N ALA A 538 -4.82 0.35 30.12
CA ALA A 538 -4.90 -1.05 29.74
C ALA A 538 -3.55 -1.65 29.35
N PHE A 539 -2.64 -0.86 28.77
CA PHE A 539 -1.27 -1.28 28.45
C PHE A 539 -0.39 -1.41 29.71
N VAL A 540 -0.39 -0.43 30.61
CA VAL A 540 0.36 -0.49 31.89
C VAL A 540 -0.08 -1.69 32.73
N LEU A 541 -1.37 -2.06 32.70
CA LEU A 541 -1.84 -3.30 33.32
C LEU A 541 -1.11 -4.54 32.76
N MET A 542 -0.90 -4.65 31.45
CA MET A 542 -0.14 -5.78 30.86
C MET A 542 1.37 -5.73 31.11
N VAL A 543 1.93 -4.57 31.48
CA VAL A 543 3.35 -4.43 31.81
C VAL A 543 3.63 -4.80 33.27
N ILE A 544 2.79 -4.35 34.21
CA ILE A 544 3.04 -4.53 35.65
C ILE A 544 2.35 -5.77 36.24
N PHE A 545 1.13 -6.11 35.80
CA PHE A 545 0.52 -7.38 36.23
C PHE A 545 1.00 -8.53 35.36
N LYS A 546 1.31 -9.67 36.00
CA LYS A 546 1.54 -10.92 35.28
C LYS A 546 0.35 -11.26 34.39
N ILE A 547 0.62 -11.69 33.18
CA ILE A 547 -0.37 -12.01 32.16
C ILE A 547 -0.91 -13.45 32.36
N GLU A 548 -0.04 -14.34 32.85
CA GLU A 548 -0.38 -15.71 33.18
C GLU A 548 -1.08 -15.87 34.53
N VAL A 549 -1.86 -16.95 34.63
CA VAL A 549 -2.58 -17.34 35.85
C VAL A 549 -1.74 -18.30 36.67
N ASP A 550 -1.68 -18.08 37.97
CA ASP A 550 -1.14 -19.07 38.91
C ASP A 550 -2.13 -20.24 39.10
N THR A 551 -1.68 -21.49 38.94
CA THR A 551 -2.49 -22.71 39.13
C THR A 551 -2.61 -23.18 40.58
N GLU A 552 -1.86 -22.60 41.54
CA GLU A 552 -1.89 -23.03 42.94
C GLU A 552 -3.33 -23.11 43.51
N GLY A 553 -3.67 -24.31 44.02
CA GLY A 553 -4.99 -24.62 44.58
C GLY A 553 -6.03 -25.14 43.58
N PHE A 554 -5.74 -25.22 42.28
CA PHE A 554 -6.67 -25.69 41.26
C PHE A 554 -6.18 -26.95 40.54
N LYS A 555 -7.08 -27.93 40.35
CA LYS A 555 -6.86 -29.07 39.45
C LYS A 555 -7.39 -28.75 38.04
N ASN A 556 -6.63 -29.14 37.02
CA ASN A 556 -6.97 -29.14 35.59
C ASN A 556 -7.66 -27.85 35.09
N VAL A 557 -6.97 -26.70 35.23
CA VAL A 557 -7.42 -25.42 34.65
C VAL A 557 -7.24 -25.45 33.13
N THR A 558 -8.28 -25.12 32.37
CA THR A 558 -8.19 -25.08 30.90
C THR A 558 -7.77 -23.70 30.38
N VAL A 559 -7.17 -23.63 29.20
CA VAL A 559 -6.72 -22.37 28.53
C VAL A 559 -7.83 -21.30 28.50
N ARG A 560 -9.07 -21.70 28.14
CA ARG A 560 -10.24 -20.82 28.13
C ARG A 560 -10.58 -20.30 29.53
N GLN A 561 -10.47 -21.15 30.55
CA GLN A 561 -10.77 -20.76 31.93
C GLN A 561 -9.74 -19.80 32.52
N ALA A 562 -8.45 -20.02 32.24
CA ALA A 562 -7.36 -19.14 32.65
C ALA A 562 -7.46 -17.77 31.97
N TYR A 563 -7.73 -17.74 30.65
CA TYR A 563 -7.94 -16.52 29.89
C TYR A 563 -9.07 -15.67 30.47
N LEU A 564 -10.27 -16.26 30.66
CA LEU A 564 -11.40 -15.59 31.30
C LEU A 564 -11.07 -15.15 32.74
N GLY A 565 -10.43 -16.00 33.54
CA GLY A 565 -10.11 -15.72 34.94
C GLY A 565 -9.19 -14.51 35.13
N ARG A 566 -8.21 -14.32 34.23
CA ARG A 566 -7.34 -13.13 34.24
C ARG A 566 -8.01 -11.92 33.57
N PHE A 567 -8.75 -12.13 32.48
CA PHE A 567 -9.49 -11.06 31.81
C PHE A 567 -10.49 -10.39 32.76
N TYR A 568 -11.19 -11.14 33.62
CA TYR A 568 -12.05 -10.53 34.64
C TYR A 568 -11.28 -9.61 35.61
N LEU A 569 -10.04 -9.96 35.98
CA LEU A 569 -9.21 -9.12 36.85
C LEU A 569 -8.77 -7.84 36.14
N LEU A 570 -8.17 -7.98 34.96
CA LEU A 570 -7.61 -6.85 34.21
C LEU A 570 -8.72 -5.95 33.65
N GLY A 571 -9.83 -6.52 33.23
CA GLY A 571 -11.05 -5.80 32.86
C GLY A 571 -11.63 -5.01 34.03
N THR A 572 -11.76 -5.60 35.23
CA THR A 572 -12.21 -4.86 36.42
C THR A 572 -11.29 -3.68 36.74
N LEU A 573 -9.98 -3.85 36.63
CA LEU A 573 -9.01 -2.76 36.84
C LEU A 573 -9.09 -1.69 35.74
N ALA A 574 -9.31 -2.07 34.48
CA ALA A 574 -9.52 -1.12 33.37
C ALA A 574 -10.82 -0.34 33.51
N MET A 575 -11.91 -0.97 33.97
CA MET A 575 -13.17 -0.28 34.31
C MET A 575 -12.98 0.73 35.45
N LEU A 576 -12.15 0.40 36.46
CA LEU A 576 -11.82 1.33 37.55
C LEU A 576 -10.93 2.49 37.07
N GLN A 577 -9.92 2.23 36.21
CA GLN A 577 -9.16 3.29 35.53
C GLN A 577 -10.11 4.22 34.76
N ALA A 578 -11.02 3.66 33.97
CA ALA A 578 -11.97 4.44 33.17
C ALA A 578 -12.91 5.29 34.03
N LEU A 579 -13.44 4.73 35.12
CA LEU A 579 -14.26 5.45 36.08
C LEU A 579 -13.48 6.62 36.70
N ILE A 580 -12.23 6.42 37.11
CA ILE A 580 -11.38 7.49 37.68
C ILE A 580 -11.10 8.57 36.64
N VAL A 581 -10.62 8.21 35.44
CA VAL A 581 -10.34 9.15 34.33
C VAL A 581 -11.59 10.00 34.04
N CYS A 582 -12.72 9.36 33.74
CA CYS A 582 -13.93 10.04 33.30
C CYS A 582 -14.58 10.86 34.42
N SER A 583 -14.55 10.39 35.67
CA SER A 583 -15.06 11.18 36.81
C SER A 583 -14.18 12.41 37.06
N GLY A 584 -12.87 12.31 36.89
CA GLY A 584 -11.97 13.46 37.00
C GLY A 584 -12.12 14.46 35.87
N ASN A 585 -12.38 14.01 34.64
CA ASN A 585 -12.71 14.90 33.52
C ASN A 585 -13.98 15.72 33.82
N LEU A 586 -15.01 15.09 34.40
CA LEU A 586 -16.22 15.79 34.86
C LEU A 586 -15.94 16.77 36.02
N ILE A 587 -14.98 16.46 36.91
CA ILE A 587 -14.53 17.38 37.99
C ILE A 587 -13.73 18.58 37.44
N ILE A 588 -12.99 18.40 36.34
CA ILE A 588 -12.31 19.47 35.60
C ILE A 588 -13.32 20.36 34.85
N GLY A 589 -14.55 19.88 34.65
CA GLY A 589 -15.63 20.62 34.00
C GLY A 589 -15.84 20.29 32.52
N VAL A 590 -15.27 19.18 32.02
CA VAL A 590 -15.50 18.73 30.63
C VAL A 590 -16.99 18.62 30.34
N GLN A 591 -17.44 19.32 29.30
CA GLN A 591 -18.84 19.31 28.86
C GLN A 591 -19.31 17.88 28.57
N THR A 592 -20.51 17.52 29.04
CA THR A 592 -21.20 16.28 28.64
C THR A 592 -22.70 16.47 28.52
N VAL A 593 -23.31 15.83 27.53
CA VAL A 593 -24.77 15.77 27.33
C VAL A 593 -25.43 14.93 28.44
N ASN A 594 -24.74 13.86 28.87
CA ASN A 594 -25.16 13.03 29.98
C ASN A 594 -23.94 12.39 30.67
N PRO A 595 -23.62 12.78 31.92
CA PRO A 595 -22.45 12.25 32.66
C PRO A 595 -22.43 10.72 32.80
N PHE A 596 -23.59 10.06 32.93
CA PHE A 596 -23.66 8.61 33.06
C PHE A 596 -23.36 7.90 31.73
N VAL A 597 -23.80 8.47 30.60
CA VAL A 597 -23.49 7.90 29.27
C VAL A 597 -22.02 8.16 28.90
N TYR A 598 -21.47 9.32 29.26
CA TYR A 598 -20.03 9.62 29.11
C TYR A 598 -19.16 8.60 29.88
N VAL A 599 -19.41 8.44 31.20
CA VAL A 599 -18.66 7.47 32.03
C VAL A 599 -18.90 6.03 31.55
N GLY A 600 -20.13 5.68 31.17
CA GLY A 600 -20.45 4.37 30.59
C GLY A 600 -19.71 4.07 29.29
N THR A 601 -19.57 5.06 28.42
CA THR A 601 -18.82 4.97 27.15
C THR A 601 -17.34 4.79 27.42
N GLY A 602 -16.75 5.58 28.33
CA GLY A 602 -15.35 5.40 28.74
C GLY A 602 -15.08 4.02 29.35
N ILE A 603 -15.98 3.53 30.22
CA ILE A 603 -15.90 2.17 30.81
C ILE A 603 -15.98 1.08 29.72
N PHE A 604 -16.87 1.23 28.74
CA PHE A 604 -17.01 0.28 27.64
C PHE A 604 -15.77 0.30 26.73
N THR A 605 -15.31 1.48 26.31
CA THR A 605 -14.11 1.65 25.49
C THR A 605 -12.85 1.09 26.17
N ALA A 606 -12.73 1.22 27.50
CA ALA A 606 -11.65 0.58 28.25
C ALA A 606 -11.73 -0.96 28.24
N LEU A 607 -12.92 -1.55 28.24
CA LEU A 607 -13.11 -3.00 28.08
C LEU A 607 -12.76 -3.48 26.66
N VAL A 608 -13.03 -2.65 25.63
CA VAL A 608 -12.62 -2.91 24.24
C VAL A 608 -11.10 -2.89 24.14
N TYR A 609 -10.45 -1.83 24.63
CA TYR A 609 -8.99 -1.68 24.59
C TYR A 609 -8.26 -2.75 25.40
N VAL A 610 -8.73 -3.09 26.60
CA VAL A 610 -8.12 -4.17 27.38
C VAL A 610 -8.36 -5.55 26.74
N SER A 611 -9.43 -5.76 25.97
CA SER A 611 -9.62 -7.00 25.17
C SER A 611 -8.58 -7.11 24.05
N ILE A 612 -8.39 -6.05 23.26
CA ILE A 612 -7.39 -5.97 22.17
C ILE A 612 -5.98 -6.20 22.73
N ILE A 613 -5.59 -5.41 23.73
CA ILE A 613 -4.25 -5.43 24.32
C ILE A 613 -3.99 -6.75 25.05
N TYR A 614 -4.96 -7.31 25.79
CA TYR A 614 -4.81 -8.62 26.44
C TYR A 614 -4.67 -9.74 25.40
N ALA A 615 -5.48 -9.73 24.33
CA ALA A 615 -5.37 -10.72 23.26
C ALA A 615 -3.97 -10.73 22.62
N LEU A 616 -3.41 -9.56 22.29
CA LEU A 616 -2.07 -9.43 21.70
C LEU A 616 -0.97 -9.87 22.67
N CYS A 617 -0.96 -9.37 23.90
CA CYS A 617 0.08 -9.70 24.87
C CYS A 617 0.00 -11.17 25.36
N VAL A 618 -1.16 -11.82 25.33
CA VAL A 618 -1.31 -13.25 25.64
C VAL A 618 -0.94 -14.14 24.45
N ALA A 619 -1.22 -13.71 23.22
CA ALA A 619 -0.85 -14.45 22.02
C ALA A 619 0.67 -14.43 21.79
N PHE A 620 1.31 -13.28 21.92
CA PHE A 620 2.70 -13.05 21.49
C PHE A 620 3.67 -12.65 22.64
N GLY A 621 3.24 -12.70 23.90
CA GLY A 621 4.07 -12.35 25.04
C GLY A 621 4.63 -10.92 24.96
N HIS A 622 5.95 -10.79 25.13
CA HIS A 622 6.63 -9.48 25.05
C HIS A 622 6.57 -8.87 23.65
N ILE A 623 6.54 -9.67 22.57
CA ILE A 623 6.34 -9.17 21.20
C ILE A 623 4.95 -8.52 21.08
N GLY A 624 3.94 -9.11 21.74
CA GLY A 624 2.59 -8.55 21.84
C GLY A 624 2.55 -7.18 22.53
N ARG A 625 3.39 -6.95 23.55
CA ARG A 625 3.56 -5.61 24.16
C ARG A 625 4.12 -4.61 23.14
N GLY A 626 5.12 -5.00 22.34
CA GLY A 626 5.66 -4.18 21.25
C GLY A 626 4.61 -3.83 20.18
N LEU A 627 3.78 -4.79 19.78
CA LEU A 627 2.67 -4.55 18.85
C LEU A 627 1.64 -3.56 19.40
N CYS A 628 1.37 -3.56 20.71
CA CYS A 628 0.45 -2.58 21.32
C CYS A 628 1.00 -1.14 21.31
N VAL A 629 2.32 -0.97 21.37
CA VAL A 629 2.98 0.33 21.22
C VAL A 629 2.96 0.77 19.75
N LEU A 630 3.27 -0.13 18.82
CA LEU A 630 3.20 0.16 17.37
C LEU A 630 1.77 0.55 16.95
N LEU A 631 0.73 -0.09 17.52
CA LEU A 631 -0.66 0.32 17.32
C LEU A 631 -0.96 1.72 17.87
N VAL A 632 -0.49 2.08 19.07
CA VAL A 632 -0.77 3.44 19.61
C VAL A 632 -0.09 4.53 18.78
N ILE A 633 1.11 4.27 18.26
CA ILE A 633 1.84 5.19 17.37
C ILE A 633 1.07 5.44 16.07
N MET A 634 0.45 4.41 15.48
CA MET A 634 -0.39 4.59 14.29
C MET A 634 -1.76 5.23 14.61
N GLN A 635 -2.32 4.99 15.79
CA GLN A 635 -3.62 5.54 16.19
C GLN A 635 -3.61 7.05 16.41
N ILE A 636 -2.54 7.64 16.93
CA ILE A 636 -2.50 9.09 17.25
C ILE A 636 -2.78 9.98 16.02
N PRO A 637 -2.05 9.85 14.88
CA PRO A 637 -2.39 10.56 13.65
C PRO A 637 -3.56 9.89 12.89
N GLY A 638 -3.69 8.56 12.97
CA GLY A 638 -4.61 7.78 12.14
C GLY A 638 -6.07 7.79 12.56
N ALA A 639 -6.45 8.39 13.70
CA ALA A 639 -7.79 8.26 14.30
C ALA A 639 -8.61 9.57 14.40
N SER A 640 -8.35 10.56 13.55
CA SER A 640 -9.05 11.87 13.50
C SER A 640 -9.04 12.72 14.79
N GLY A 641 -8.17 12.41 15.75
CA GLY A 641 -8.24 12.98 17.10
C GLY A 641 -7.88 14.47 17.20
N LEU A 642 -6.86 14.90 16.45
CA LEU A 642 -6.35 16.29 16.39
C LEU A 642 -6.81 17.04 15.13
N TYR A 643 -7.00 16.32 14.03
CA TYR A 643 -7.33 16.87 12.72
C TYR A 643 -8.38 15.97 12.05
N PRO A 644 -9.25 16.50 11.16
CA PRO A 644 -10.09 15.70 10.28
C PRO A 644 -9.26 14.67 9.50
N ILE A 645 -9.81 13.47 9.30
CA ILE A 645 -9.07 12.37 8.66
C ILE A 645 -8.83 12.63 7.16
N GLU A 646 -9.65 13.49 6.56
CA GLU A 646 -9.58 13.99 5.20
C GLU A 646 -8.25 14.70 4.91
N LEU A 647 -7.71 15.44 5.90
CA LEU A 647 -6.43 16.14 5.81
C LEU A 647 -5.22 15.21 5.89
N MET A 648 -5.41 13.96 6.32
CA MET A 648 -4.29 13.03 6.52
C MET A 648 -3.82 12.40 5.19
N PRO A 649 -2.53 12.04 5.08
CA PRO A 649 -2.02 11.25 3.96
C PRO A 649 -2.80 9.95 3.74
N GLY A 650 -2.90 9.49 2.48
CA GLY A 650 -3.74 8.37 2.08
C GLY A 650 -3.53 7.07 2.87
N PHE A 651 -2.31 6.81 3.36
CA PHE A 651 -2.02 5.68 4.26
C PHE A 651 -2.85 5.73 5.56
N PHE A 652 -2.93 6.89 6.21
CA PHE A 652 -3.69 7.06 7.44
C PHE A 652 -5.20 6.99 7.20
N ARG A 653 -5.69 7.58 6.10
CA ARG A 653 -7.07 7.42 5.63
C ARG A 653 -7.45 5.95 5.39
N ALA A 654 -6.55 5.16 4.81
CA ALA A 654 -6.80 3.74 4.55
C ALA A 654 -6.87 2.88 5.82
N ILE A 655 -6.09 3.19 6.86
CA ILE A 655 -6.14 2.43 8.13
C ILE A 655 -7.20 2.93 9.12
N TYR A 656 -7.68 4.18 9.01
CA TYR A 656 -8.67 4.79 9.91
C TYR A 656 -9.88 3.89 10.28
N PRO A 657 -10.50 3.13 9.35
CA PRO A 657 -11.63 2.25 9.66
C PRO A 657 -11.26 1.01 10.51
N LEU A 658 -9.97 0.67 10.60
CA LEU A 658 -9.45 -0.46 11.38
C LEU A 658 -8.96 -0.06 12.77
N LEU A 659 -8.88 1.24 13.07
CA LEU A 659 -8.29 1.76 14.31
C LEU A 659 -9.35 1.95 15.41
N PRO A 660 -9.22 1.24 16.56
CA PRO A 660 -10.14 1.38 17.70
C PRO A 660 -10.34 2.82 18.19
N PHE A 661 -9.28 3.63 18.16
CA PHE A 661 -9.35 5.04 18.57
C PHE A 661 -10.37 5.86 17.78
N SER A 662 -10.58 5.62 16.49
CA SER A 662 -11.50 6.40 15.66
C SER A 662 -12.91 6.34 16.27
N TYR A 663 -13.41 5.12 16.45
CA TYR A 663 -14.72 4.84 17.03
C TYR A 663 -14.79 5.21 18.51
N GLY A 664 -13.70 5.05 19.27
CA GLY A 664 -13.64 5.43 20.69
C GLY A 664 -13.66 6.95 20.91
N ILE A 665 -13.03 7.73 20.02
CA ILE A 665 -13.04 9.19 20.06
C ILE A 665 -14.41 9.70 19.63
N ASP A 666 -14.96 9.21 18.53
CA ASP A 666 -16.26 9.67 18.02
C ASP A 666 -17.43 9.29 18.95
N ALA A 667 -17.42 8.10 19.54
CA ALA A 667 -18.39 7.73 20.58
C ALA A 667 -18.33 8.67 21.81
N MET A 668 -17.13 9.16 22.17
CA MET A 668 -16.97 10.13 23.24
C MET A 668 -17.38 11.56 22.80
N ARG A 669 -17.11 11.96 21.56
CA ARG A 669 -17.57 13.23 20.97
C ARG A 669 -19.10 13.35 21.03
N GLU A 670 -19.84 12.30 20.66
CA GLU A 670 -21.31 12.26 20.79
C GLU A 670 -21.78 12.55 22.23
N THR A 671 -21.09 12.00 23.23
CA THR A 671 -21.43 12.23 24.65
C THR A 671 -21.01 13.59 25.20
N ILE A 672 -20.16 14.33 24.49
CA ILE A 672 -19.65 15.67 24.85
C ILE A 672 -20.50 16.75 24.18
N ALA A 673 -20.60 16.72 22.85
CA ALA A 673 -21.13 17.81 22.03
C ALA A 673 -22.61 17.65 21.64
N GLY A 674 -23.10 16.41 21.51
CA GLY A 674 -24.46 16.12 21.05
C GLY A 674 -24.56 14.76 20.35
N PHE A 675 -25.68 14.06 20.52
CA PHE A 675 -25.96 12.81 19.81
C PHE A 675 -26.62 13.10 18.46
N TYR A 676 -26.17 12.44 17.39
CA TYR A 676 -26.78 12.58 16.06
C TYR A 676 -27.29 11.24 15.49
N GLY A 677 -28.61 11.15 15.26
CA GLY A 677 -29.25 10.01 14.62
C GLY A 677 -28.89 8.66 15.28
N GLY A 678 -28.19 7.81 14.52
CA GLY A 678 -27.69 6.50 14.97
C GLY A 678 -26.17 6.43 15.19
N HIS A 679 -25.46 7.56 15.17
CA HIS A 679 -23.98 7.59 15.10
C HIS A 679 -23.31 6.96 16.33
N TYR A 680 -23.66 7.40 17.54
CA TYR A 680 -23.22 6.74 18.79
C TYR A 680 -23.37 5.21 18.77
N TRP A 681 -24.54 4.69 18.34
CA TRP A 681 -24.78 3.24 18.27
C TRP A 681 -23.96 2.53 17.20
N LYS A 682 -23.68 3.18 16.06
CA LYS A 682 -22.74 2.70 15.03
C LYS A 682 -21.33 2.56 15.60
N TYR A 683 -20.82 3.58 16.29
CA TYR A 683 -19.48 3.56 16.90
C TYR A 683 -19.37 2.47 17.98
N MET A 684 -20.34 2.39 18.89
CA MET A 684 -20.40 1.35 19.94
C MET A 684 -20.54 -0.06 19.34
N GLY A 685 -21.26 -0.21 18.23
CA GLY A 685 -21.39 -1.47 17.48
C GLY A 685 -20.06 -1.96 16.90
N VAL A 686 -19.29 -1.07 16.25
CA VAL A 686 -17.97 -1.43 15.71
C VAL A 686 -16.97 -1.74 16.82
N LEU A 687 -16.96 -0.96 17.90
CA LEU A 687 -16.15 -1.27 19.10
C LEU A 687 -16.52 -2.63 19.71
N THR A 688 -17.81 -2.99 19.73
CA THR A 688 -18.26 -4.33 20.14
C THR A 688 -17.70 -5.43 19.23
N LEU A 689 -17.75 -5.23 17.91
CA LEU A 689 -17.20 -6.17 16.93
C LEU A 689 -15.67 -6.35 17.11
N MET A 690 -14.93 -5.25 17.28
CA MET A 690 -13.49 -5.27 17.56
C MET A 690 -13.15 -6.00 18.87
N MET A 691 -13.93 -5.77 19.93
CA MET A 691 -13.77 -6.46 21.23
C MET A 691 -14.00 -7.97 21.09
N VAL A 692 -15.06 -8.40 20.40
CA VAL A 692 -15.39 -9.82 20.17
C VAL A 692 -14.35 -10.51 19.29
N LEU A 693 -13.95 -9.87 18.17
CA LEU A 693 -12.92 -10.38 17.28
C LEU A 693 -11.60 -10.59 18.02
N SER A 694 -11.18 -9.59 18.82
CA SER A 694 -9.98 -9.68 19.66
C SER A 694 -10.06 -10.81 20.67
N PHE A 695 -11.21 -11.02 21.30
CA PHE A 695 -11.41 -12.08 22.28
C PHE A 695 -11.33 -13.48 21.64
N VAL A 696 -11.90 -13.65 20.45
CA VAL A 696 -11.81 -14.90 19.67
C VAL A 696 -10.37 -15.15 19.21
N LEU A 697 -9.71 -14.14 18.65
CA LEU A 697 -8.30 -14.22 18.24
C LEU A 697 -7.40 -14.56 19.43
N GLY A 698 -7.54 -13.87 20.57
CA GLY A 698 -6.79 -14.14 21.79
C GLY A 698 -6.93 -15.59 22.27
N LEU A 699 -8.14 -16.15 22.26
CA LEU A 699 -8.38 -17.56 22.62
C LEU A 699 -7.78 -18.56 21.61
N VAL A 700 -7.84 -18.26 20.31
CA VAL A 700 -7.35 -19.16 19.25
C VAL A 700 -5.81 -19.10 19.13
N LEU A 701 -5.23 -17.91 19.04
CA LEU A 701 -3.78 -17.73 18.95
C LEU A 701 -3.09 -18.19 20.23
N ARG A 702 -3.63 -17.95 21.43
CA ARG A 702 -3.04 -18.50 22.67
C ARG A 702 -2.89 -20.01 22.60
N ARG A 703 -3.88 -20.76 22.10
CA ARG A 703 -3.76 -22.23 21.98
C ARG A 703 -2.66 -22.64 20.99
N ARG A 704 -2.45 -21.88 19.90
CA ARG A 704 -1.41 -22.17 18.91
C ARG A 704 -0.01 -21.74 19.37
N LEU A 705 0.11 -20.67 20.15
CA LEU A 705 1.38 -20.02 20.52
C LEU A 705 1.81 -20.23 21.98
N ALA A 706 1.03 -20.92 22.82
CA ALA A 706 1.41 -21.22 24.21
C ALA A 706 2.79 -21.92 24.32
N ASN A 707 3.10 -22.83 23.39
CA ASN A 707 4.41 -23.48 23.31
C ASN A 707 5.53 -22.45 23.03
N PHE A 708 5.34 -21.56 22.06
CA PHE A 708 6.31 -20.52 21.68
C PHE A 708 6.59 -19.58 22.86
N ASN A 709 5.54 -19.07 23.51
CA ASN A 709 5.69 -18.18 24.66
C ASN A 709 6.39 -18.86 25.85
N LEU A 710 6.23 -20.18 26.04
CA LEU A 710 6.91 -20.92 27.11
C LEU A 710 8.43 -20.95 26.91
N LEU A 711 8.93 -21.14 25.68
CA LEU A 711 10.37 -21.09 25.41
C LEU A 711 10.90 -19.66 25.41
N PHE A 712 10.18 -18.70 24.81
CA PHE A 712 10.61 -17.31 24.80
C PHE A 712 10.74 -16.75 26.24
N ASN A 713 9.80 -17.06 27.12
CA ASN A 713 9.88 -16.70 28.55
C ASN A 713 10.98 -17.47 29.30
N ARG A 714 11.34 -18.70 28.88
CA ARG A 714 12.47 -19.45 29.46
C ARG A 714 13.80 -18.83 29.06
N GLU A 715 13.96 -18.45 27.80
CA GLU A 715 15.19 -17.82 27.30
C GLU A 715 15.36 -16.43 27.92
N ILE A 716 14.30 -15.63 27.98
CA ILE A 716 14.29 -14.36 28.72
C ILE A 716 14.66 -14.56 30.19
N ALA A 717 14.09 -15.57 30.87
CA ALA A 717 14.44 -15.87 32.26
C ALA A 717 15.91 -16.32 32.44
N SER A 718 16.61 -16.73 31.38
CA SER A 718 18.04 -17.01 31.42
C SER A 718 18.94 -15.77 31.22
N THR A 719 18.35 -14.62 30.84
CA THR A 719 19.10 -13.35 30.69
C THR A 719 19.19 -12.53 31.98
N ASP A 720 18.44 -12.89 33.03
CA ASP A 720 18.17 -12.11 34.26
C ASP A 720 17.62 -10.67 34.05
N LEU A 721 17.57 -10.16 32.81
CA LEU A 721 17.11 -8.81 32.47
C LEU A 721 15.59 -8.63 32.52
N MET A 722 14.79 -9.69 32.41
CA MET A 722 13.34 -9.63 32.63
C MET A 722 12.78 -10.88 33.31
N ILE A 723 11.69 -10.71 34.06
CA ILE A 723 11.01 -11.78 34.79
C ILE A 723 10.18 -12.64 33.81
N GLY A 724 10.65 -13.86 33.51
CA GLY A 724 9.88 -14.82 32.72
C GLY A 724 8.62 -15.33 33.44
N GLU A 725 7.52 -15.48 32.70
CA GLU A 725 6.26 -16.03 33.22
C GLU A 725 6.09 -17.51 32.85
N LYS A 726 5.59 -18.32 33.80
CA LYS A 726 5.27 -19.74 33.58
C LYS A 726 3.98 -19.87 32.78
N VAL A 727 4.10 -20.08 31.46
CA VAL A 727 2.97 -20.25 30.54
C VAL A 727 2.25 -21.57 30.79
N GLN A 728 0.92 -21.53 30.87
CA GLN A 728 0.09 -22.73 30.98
C GLN A 728 -0.08 -23.41 29.61
N VAL A 729 0.45 -24.63 29.46
CA VAL A 729 0.19 -25.51 28.32
C VAL A 729 -0.87 -26.54 28.71
N VAL A 730 -1.72 -26.95 27.75
CA VAL A 730 -2.75 -27.99 27.92
C VAL A 730 -2.57 -29.04 26.83
N GLY A 731 -2.64 -30.32 27.22
CA GLY A 731 -2.15 -31.46 26.45
C GLY A 731 -0.74 -31.88 26.92
N SER A 732 -0.18 -32.91 26.29
CA SER A 732 1.14 -33.47 26.64
C SER A 732 2.32 -32.51 26.39
N GLY A 733 2.11 -31.44 25.63
CA GLY A 733 3.16 -30.53 25.14
C GLY A 733 3.87 -31.01 23.87
N TYR A 734 3.53 -32.22 23.42
CA TYR A 734 4.08 -32.89 22.24
C TYR A 734 3.03 -32.98 21.13
N ARG A 735 3.43 -33.32 19.90
CA ARG A 735 2.45 -33.61 18.83
C ARG A 735 2.02 -35.07 18.95
N LEU A 736 0.72 -35.33 18.83
CA LEU A 736 0.19 -36.70 18.79
C LEU A 736 0.86 -37.57 17.70
N THR A 737 1.21 -36.98 16.55
CA THR A 737 1.96 -37.66 15.48
C THR A 737 3.37 -38.10 15.92
N ASP A 738 4.06 -37.24 16.67
CA ASP A 738 5.42 -37.51 17.16
C ASP A 738 5.39 -38.62 18.23
N VAL A 739 4.38 -38.59 19.12
CA VAL A 739 4.17 -39.62 20.15
C VAL A 739 3.81 -40.97 19.52
N ILE A 740 2.87 -41.01 18.56
CA ILE A 740 2.49 -42.24 17.85
C ILE A 740 3.69 -42.84 17.10
N HIS A 741 4.44 -42.02 16.35
CA HIS A 741 5.56 -42.51 15.55
C HIS A 741 6.72 -42.99 16.43
N ALA A 742 7.00 -42.31 17.55
CA ALA A 742 7.96 -42.76 18.56
C ALA A 742 7.55 -44.05 19.27
N MET A 743 6.24 -44.31 19.45
CA MET A 743 5.71 -45.57 19.98
C MET A 743 5.69 -46.71 18.94
N GLN A 744 5.63 -46.39 17.63
CA GLN A 744 5.66 -47.39 16.55
C GLN A 744 7.08 -47.88 16.26
N ASN A 745 8.04 -46.97 16.03
CA ASN A 745 9.44 -47.33 15.84
C ASN A 745 10.38 -46.21 16.34
N ARG A 746 10.78 -46.30 17.61
CA ARG A 746 11.65 -45.32 18.28
C ARG A 746 13.02 -45.12 17.61
N HIS A 747 13.61 -46.14 17.01
CA HIS A 747 14.91 -46.01 16.35
C HIS A 747 14.79 -45.23 15.05
N GLU A 748 13.86 -45.64 14.19
CA GLU A 748 13.56 -44.96 12.92
C GLU A 748 13.11 -43.50 13.16
N TYR A 749 12.27 -43.25 14.18
CA TYR A 749 11.89 -41.90 14.59
C TYR A 749 13.11 -41.03 14.96
N ARG A 750 14.07 -41.59 15.70
CA ARG A 750 15.29 -40.88 16.11
C ARG A 750 16.18 -40.53 14.93
N ASP A 751 16.41 -41.49 14.04
CA ASP A 751 17.30 -41.30 12.90
C ASP A 751 16.70 -40.33 11.88
N ASP A 752 15.40 -40.41 11.61
CA ASP A 752 14.73 -39.50 10.67
C ASP A 752 14.53 -38.09 11.27
N LEU A 753 14.29 -37.98 12.59
CA LEU A 753 14.33 -36.70 13.30
C LEU A 753 15.74 -36.07 13.25
N ALA A 754 16.80 -36.85 13.49
CA ALA A 754 18.18 -36.36 13.42
C ALA A 754 18.55 -35.93 12.00
N ARG A 755 18.10 -36.67 10.98
CA ARG A 755 18.28 -36.33 9.56
C ARG A 755 17.62 -35.00 9.18
N ARG A 756 16.43 -34.70 9.73
CA ARG A 756 15.68 -33.45 9.47
C ARG A 756 16.17 -32.26 10.31
N SER A 757 16.52 -32.47 11.58
CA SER A 757 16.88 -31.39 12.50
C SER A 757 18.32 -30.90 12.33
N ARG A 758 19.28 -31.81 12.07
CA ARG A 758 20.71 -31.49 11.94
C ARG A 758 21.04 -30.34 10.95
N PRO A 759 20.53 -30.32 9.70
CA PRO A 759 20.80 -29.20 8.79
C PRO A 759 20.20 -27.89 9.31
N PHE A 760 18.99 -27.91 9.86
CA PHE A 760 18.34 -26.71 10.41
C PHE A 760 19.14 -26.16 11.61
N THR A 761 19.50 -26.99 12.58
CA THR A 761 20.25 -26.57 13.78
C THR A 761 21.63 -26.00 13.44
N GLN A 762 22.30 -26.51 12.41
CA GLN A 762 23.57 -25.96 11.92
C GLN A 762 23.40 -24.58 11.26
N HIS A 763 22.32 -24.35 10.52
CA HIS A 763 22.07 -23.08 9.83
C HIS A 763 21.33 -22.04 10.66
N TYR A 764 20.62 -22.43 11.72
CA TYR A 764 19.88 -21.53 12.63
C TYR A 764 20.65 -20.26 13.06
N PRO A 765 21.91 -20.30 13.54
CA PRO A 765 22.62 -19.07 13.93
C PRO A 765 22.97 -18.17 12.73
N ALA A 766 23.11 -18.74 11.52
CA ALA A 766 23.29 -17.98 10.29
C ALA A 766 21.96 -17.38 9.81
N LEU A 767 20.85 -18.12 9.89
CA LEU A 767 19.51 -17.64 9.59
C LEU A 767 19.08 -16.49 10.52
N LEU A 768 19.36 -16.59 11.82
CA LEU A 768 19.07 -15.53 12.80
C LEU A 768 19.84 -14.25 12.47
N ARG A 769 21.17 -14.35 12.26
CA ARG A 769 22.02 -13.20 11.91
C ARG A 769 21.66 -12.62 10.55
N GLY A 770 21.40 -13.46 9.56
CA GLY A 770 20.94 -13.05 8.23
C GLY A 770 19.59 -12.33 8.28
N THR A 771 18.64 -12.81 9.09
CA THR A 771 17.34 -12.15 9.28
C THR A 771 17.49 -10.77 9.93
N LEU A 772 18.34 -10.64 10.95
CA LEU A 772 18.60 -9.36 11.61
C LEU A 772 19.35 -8.37 10.68
N LEU A 773 20.30 -8.87 9.89
CA LEU A 773 21.04 -8.06 8.90
C LEU A 773 20.13 -7.60 7.77
N VAL A 774 19.37 -8.51 7.14
CA VAL A 774 18.38 -8.18 6.10
C VAL A 774 17.32 -7.23 6.66
N GLY A 775 16.84 -7.46 7.87
CA GLY A 775 15.92 -6.56 8.56
C GLY A 775 16.47 -5.14 8.68
N GLY A 776 17.66 -5.00 9.27
CA GLY A 776 18.32 -3.70 9.46
C GLY A 776 18.69 -2.99 8.15
N VAL A 777 19.24 -3.72 7.17
CA VAL A 777 19.55 -3.19 5.84
C VAL A 777 18.28 -2.75 5.13
N GLY A 778 17.19 -3.52 5.20
CA GLY A 778 15.88 -3.13 4.66
C GLY A 778 15.35 -1.84 5.26
N LEU A 779 15.55 -1.60 6.58
CA LEU A 779 15.20 -0.33 7.20
C LEU A 779 16.07 0.84 6.74
N VAL A 780 17.39 0.64 6.58
CA VAL A 780 18.29 1.66 6.03
C VAL A 780 17.93 1.99 4.57
N VAL A 781 17.63 0.98 3.75
CA VAL A 781 17.19 1.16 2.36
C VAL A 781 15.85 1.90 2.29
N LEU A 782 14.86 1.53 3.11
CA LEU A 782 13.58 2.25 3.17
C LEU A 782 13.74 3.70 3.67
N ALA A 783 14.67 3.96 4.59
CA ALA A 783 15.00 5.32 5.02
C ALA A 783 15.66 6.14 3.89
N ILE A 784 16.58 5.57 3.13
CA ILE A 784 17.20 6.22 1.96
C ILE A 784 16.15 6.49 0.86
N ILE A 785 15.23 5.55 0.61
CA ILE A 785 14.14 5.75 -0.36
C ILE A 785 13.16 6.84 0.13
N ALA A 786 12.83 6.90 1.44
CA ALA A 786 11.99 7.95 2.02
C ALA A 786 12.66 9.33 2.09
N TRP A 787 14.00 9.38 2.06
CA TRP A 787 14.77 10.60 1.88
C TRP A 787 14.75 11.05 0.40
N ALA A 788 14.97 10.13 -0.54
CA ALA A 788 15.00 10.41 -1.97
C ALA A 788 13.63 10.70 -2.62
N LEU A 789 12.53 10.16 -2.07
CA LEU A 789 11.16 10.36 -2.58
C LEU A 789 10.30 11.17 -1.60
N PRO A 790 10.43 12.51 -1.56
CA PRO A 790 9.80 13.32 -0.54
C PRO A 790 8.26 13.27 -0.52
N GLY A 791 7.62 13.09 -1.68
CA GLY A 791 6.16 12.88 -1.77
C GLY A 791 5.69 11.48 -1.31
N GLY A 792 6.59 10.50 -1.19
CA GLY A 792 6.28 9.11 -0.85
C GLY A 792 6.33 8.75 0.63
N LYS A 793 6.70 9.70 1.52
CA LYS A 793 7.06 9.40 2.92
C LYS A 793 5.98 8.65 3.72
N ALA A 794 4.70 9.02 3.54
CA ALA A 794 3.60 8.40 4.29
C ALA A 794 3.34 6.92 3.92
N PRO A 795 3.15 6.52 2.64
CA PRO A 795 3.06 5.11 2.29
C PRO A 795 4.37 4.35 2.57
N LEU A 796 5.54 4.98 2.44
CA LEU A 796 6.82 4.35 2.80
C LEU A 796 6.93 4.04 4.31
N LEU A 797 6.35 4.87 5.19
CA LEU A 797 6.22 4.55 6.61
C LEU A 797 5.29 3.35 6.85
N GLY A 798 4.23 3.20 6.04
CA GLY A 798 3.41 1.98 6.01
C GLY A 798 4.21 0.73 5.60
N VAL A 799 5.05 0.83 4.56
CA VAL A 799 5.95 -0.24 4.11
C VAL A 799 7.01 -0.56 5.16
N TRP A 800 7.54 0.44 5.87
CA TRP A 800 8.48 0.29 6.99
C TRP A 800 7.84 -0.51 8.14
N VAL A 801 6.60 -0.17 8.53
CA VAL A 801 5.84 -0.94 9.52
C VAL A 801 5.59 -2.36 9.04
N ALA A 802 5.19 -2.56 7.78
CA ALA A 802 4.97 -3.88 7.19
C ALA A 802 6.26 -4.73 7.17
N TRP A 803 7.42 -4.12 6.88
CA TRP A 803 8.73 -4.77 6.93
C TRP A 803 9.11 -5.20 8.35
N CYS A 804 8.93 -4.34 9.35
CA CYS A 804 9.11 -4.70 10.76
C CYS A 804 8.22 -5.89 11.17
N LEU A 805 6.95 -5.90 10.74
CA LEU A 805 6.01 -7.00 11.00
C LEU A 805 6.42 -8.29 10.27
N LEU A 806 6.91 -8.21 9.03
CA LEU A 806 7.40 -9.36 8.25
C LEU A 806 8.63 -9.98 8.92
N ILE A 807 9.63 -9.17 9.30
CA ILE A 807 10.85 -9.63 9.99
C ILE A 807 10.51 -10.24 11.35
N MET A 808 9.61 -9.62 12.14
CA MET A 808 9.13 -10.23 13.40
C MET A 808 8.41 -11.56 13.15
N GLY A 809 7.54 -11.64 12.14
CA GLY A 809 6.84 -12.87 11.77
C GLY A 809 7.80 -13.99 11.36
N PHE A 810 8.83 -13.68 10.55
CA PHE A 810 9.83 -14.64 10.12
C PHE A 810 10.70 -15.15 11.28
N LEU A 811 11.10 -14.27 12.21
CA LEU A 811 11.79 -14.66 13.46
C LEU A 811 10.93 -15.59 14.32
N VAL A 812 9.63 -15.30 14.47
CA VAL A 812 8.68 -16.16 15.20
C VAL A 812 8.55 -17.54 14.52
N VAL A 813 8.51 -17.59 13.18
CA VAL A 813 8.45 -18.86 12.43
C VAL A 813 9.74 -19.68 12.58
N ILE A 814 10.92 -19.07 12.47
CA ILE A 814 12.20 -19.75 12.67
C ILE A 814 12.30 -20.34 14.08
N GLU A 815 11.94 -19.57 15.11
CA GLU A 815 12.00 -20.05 16.50
C GLU A 815 10.95 -21.13 16.79
N TYR A 816 9.77 -21.06 16.17
CA TYR A 816 8.77 -22.13 16.23
C TYR A 816 9.25 -23.43 15.55
N ILE A 817 10.00 -23.36 14.45
CA ILE A 817 10.61 -24.55 13.80
C ILE A 817 11.70 -25.16 14.70
N LYS A 818 12.59 -24.31 15.26
CA LYS A 818 13.59 -24.72 16.27
C LYS A 818 12.93 -25.44 17.45
N GLN A 819 11.84 -24.87 17.96
CA GLN A 819 11.04 -25.48 19.03
C GLN A 819 10.45 -26.83 18.62
N SER A 820 9.91 -26.96 17.40
CA SER A 820 9.29 -28.21 16.95
C SER A 820 10.30 -29.36 16.99
N PHE A 821 11.55 -29.15 16.56
CA PHE A 821 12.62 -30.14 16.69
C PHE A 821 13.02 -30.39 18.15
N ALA A 822 13.16 -29.36 18.97
CA ALA A 822 13.53 -29.48 20.38
C ALA A 822 12.46 -30.20 21.25
N ASN A 823 11.17 -30.14 20.87
CA ASN A 823 10.11 -30.92 21.51
C ASN A 823 10.06 -32.35 20.98
N ALA A 824 10.20 -32.56 19.66
CA ALA A 824 10.30 -33.88 19.05
C ALA A 824 11.44 -34.72 19.63
N GLN A 825 12.60 -34.10 19.93
CA GLN A 825 13.74 -34.78 20.55
C GLN A 825 13.41 -35.31 21.96
N LYS A 826 12.66 -34.56 22.77
CA LYS A 826 12.24 -35.02 24.11
C LYS A 826 11.32 -36.24 24.02
N VAL A 827 10.41 -36.31 23.04
CA VAL A 827 9.57 -37.50 22.80
C VAL A 827 10.44 -38.74 22.54
N ALA A 828 11.56 -38.56 21.83
CA ALA A 828 12.54 -39.61 21.60
C ALA A 828 13.38 -39.99 22.84
N GLU A 829 13.25 -39.28 23.96
CA GLU A 829 14.00 -39.47 25.21
C GLU A 829 13.12 -39.93 26.41
N LEU A 830 11.78 -39.82 26.31
CA LEU A 830 10.81 -40.35 27.28
C LEU A 830 10.90 -41.88 27.48
N ASN A 831 10.30 -42.47 28.51
CA ASN A 831 10.13 -43.94 28.61
C ASN A 831 8.77 -44.39 28.03
N ASP A 832 8.60 -45.70 27.82
CA ASP A 832 7.36 -46.28 27.26
C ASP A 832 6.14 -46.07 28.18
N SER A 833 6.35 -45.93 29.49
CA SER A 833 5.34 -45.47 30.45
C SER A 833 4.88 -44.06 30.14
N ASP A 834 5.84 -43.18 29.88
CA ASP A 834 5.65 -41.73 29.80
C ASP A 834 5.09 -41.34 28.42
N LEU A 835 5.44 -42.10 27.37
CA LEU A 835 4.80 -42.03 26.05
C LEU A 835 3.33 -42.45 26.10
N ARG A 836 2.98 -43.47 26.89
CA ARG A 836 1.58 -43.90 27.08
C ARG A 836 0.80 -42.86 27.88
N ASP A 837 1.38 -42.29 28.93
CA ASP A 837 0.74 -41.21 29.70
C ASP A 837 0.56 -39.93 28.86
N ALA A 838 1.55 -39.58 28.02
CA ALA A 838 1.42 -38.51 27.03
C ALA A 838 0.29 -38.79 26.01
N MET A 839 0.15 -40.03 25.53
CA MET A 839 -0.93 -40.40 24.61
C MET A 839 -2.32 -40.34 25.28
N LEU A 840 -2.44 -40.79 26.53
CA LEU A 840 -3.69 -40.76 27.30
C LEU A 840 -4.12 -39.33 27.64
N THR A 841 -3.18 -38.48 28.07
CA THR A 841 -3.46 -37.06 28.38
C THR A 841 -3.80 -36.22 27.13
N GLU A 842 -3.29 -36.60 25.95
CA GLU A 842 -3.73 -36.02 24.67
C GLU A 842 -5.13 -36.50 24.26
N GLY A 843 -5.46 -37.78 24.53
CA GLY A 843 -6.77 -38.39 24.25
C GLY A 843 -7.92 -37.80 25.08
N ASP A 844 -7.70 -37.52 26.36
CA ASP A 844 -8.69 -36.86 27.25
C ASP A 844 -9.03 -35.43 26.74
N GLY A 845 -8.05 -34.76 26.12
CA GLY A 845 -8.22 -33.48 25.41
C GLY A 845 -9.00 -33.57 24.08
N LEU A 846 -9.23 -34.78 23.57
CA LEU A 846 -10.05 -35.08 22.40
C LEU A 846 -11.46 -35.56 22.78
N HIS A 847 -11.62 -36.33 23.85
CA HIS A 847 -12.95 -36.66 24.40
C HIS A 847 -13.73 -35.41 24.83
N THR A 848 -13.03 -34.38 25.33
CA THR A 848 -13.62 -33.05 25.59
C THR A 848 -13.94 -32.20 24.35
N MET A 849 -13.68 -32.69 23.13
CA MET A 849 -14.19 -32.08 21.87
C MET A 849 -15.50 -32.70 21.38
N LEU A 850 -15.78 -33.97 21.71
CA LEU A 850 -16.96 -34.71 21.24
C LEU A 850 -18.02 -34.92 22.32
N GLY A 851 -17.65 -34.85 23.61
CA GLY A 851 -18.57 -34.91 24.75
C GLY A 851 -19.36 -33.61 24.96
N ALA A 852 -20.15 -33.21 23.96
CA ALA A 852 -20.97 -31.99 23.98
C ALA A 852 -22.46 -32.22 23.69
N ASP A 853 -22.96 -33.45 23.82
CA ASP A 853 -24.39 -33.71 24.02
C ASP A 853 -24.65 -35.09 24.66
N GLY A 854 -25.81 -35.25 25.32
CA GLY A 854 -26.44 -36.55 25.57
C GLY A 854 -25.89 -37.49 26.67
N ALA A 855 -26.06 -37.14 27.96
CA ALA A 855 -26.14 -38.14 29.04
C ALA A 855 -26.90 -37.61 30.26
N ALA A 856 -28.17 -38.00 30.44
CA ALA A 856 -28.95 -37.69 31.64
C ALA A 856 -29.72 -38.94 32.13
N GLY A 857 -29.66 -39.21 33.44
CA GLY A 857 -30.53 -40.16 34.14
C GLY A 857 -29.86 -41.46 34.62
N THR A 858 -30.43 -42.00 35.72
CA THR A 858 -30.20 -43.32 36.36
C THR A 858 -28.77 -43.63 36.83
N ASP A 859 -28.49 -43.74 38.13
CA ASP A 859 -28.91 -44.76 39.12
C ASP A 859 -28.27 -46.14 38.93
N GLY A 860 -27.65 -46.67 40.01
CA GLY A 860 -26.92 -47.94 39.99
C GLY A 860 -26.09 -48.18 41.26
N THR A 861 -26.74 -48.70 42.31
CA THR A 861 -26.18 -48.96 43.64
C THR A 861 -25.14 -50.10 43.72
N ALA A 862 -24.40 -50.12 44.84
CA ALA A 862 -23.55 -51.21 45.37
C ALA A 862 -22.13 -51.37 44.76
N GLY A 863 -21.12 -51.86 45.51
CA GLY A 863 -21.11 -52.05 46.96
C GLY A 863 -19.94 -52.89 47.52
N ALA A 864 -19.48 -52.48 48.72
CA ALA A 864 -18.84 -53.26 49.79
C ALA A 864 -17.46 -53.96 49.57
N ASN A 865 -16.69 -53.95 50.66
CA ASN A 865 -15.47 -54.72 50.97
C ASN A 865 -14.22 -54.48 50.08
N GLY A 866 -12.99 -54.65 50.59
CA GLY A 866 -12.61 -54.86 52.00
C GLY A 866 -11.28 -55.59 52.18
N THR A 867 -10.27 -54.89 52.73
CA THR A 867 -9.10 -55.41 53.48
C THR A 867 -8.26 -56.56 52.89
N GLY A 868 -6.99 -56.27 52.55
CA GLY A 868 -6.00 -57.25 52.09
C GLY A 868 -4.55 -56.79 52.31
N GLU A 869 -4.14 -56.72 53.57
CA GLU A 869 -2.78 -56.40 54.07
C GLU A 869 -1.79 -57.61 53.96
N PRO A 870 -0.48 -57.48 54.32
CA PRO A 870 0.46 -56.35 54.15
C PRO A 870 1.92 -56.78 53.75
N GLY A 871 2.82 -55.79 53.63
CA GLY A 871 4.27 -55.96 53.92
C GLY A 871 5.22 -56.25 52.74
N GLU A 872 6.55 -56.14 52.90
CA GLU A 872 7.34 -55.54 54.00
C GLU A 872 8.82 -55.28 53.56
N ARG A 873 9.54 -54.38 54.28
CA ARG A 873 11.03 -54.25 54.37
C ARG A 873 11.82 -53.62 53.20
N ALA A 874 12.96 -52.93 53.42
CA ALA A 874 13.53 -52.31 54.65
C ALA A 874 14.77 -51.41 54.36
N ARG A 875 15.27 -50.75 55.43
CA ARG A 875 16.54 -49.99 55.62
C ARG A 875 16.46 -48.51 55.21
N SER A 876 16.94 -47.53 56.00
CA SER A 876 17.51 -47.48 57.37
C SER A 876 17.29 -46.06 57.96
N ARG A 877 17.03 -45.82 59.26
CA ARG A 877 17.96 -45.82 60.43
C ARG A 877 19.23 -44.96 60.22
N ASP A 878 19.70 -44.12 61.15
CA ASP A 878 19.15 -43.65 62.45
C ASP A 878 19.94 -42.44 63.03
N SER A 879 19.37 -41.74 64.03
CA SER A 879 20.04 -41.02 65.15
C SER A 879 20.78 -39.66 64.95
N GLY A 880 20.88 -38.89 66.06
CA GLY A 880 21.66 -37.64 66.24
C GLY A 880 20.83 -36.34 66.23
N ALA A 881 20.27 -35.81 67.32
CA ALA A 881 20.86 -35.22 68.54
C ALA A 881 21.23 -33.71 68.44
N ASN A 882 20.52 -32.88 69.21
CA ASN A 882 20.83 -31.48 69.59
C ASN A 882 22.01 -31.45 70.61
N PRO A 883 22.66 -30.32 71.02
CA PRO A 883 22.23 -28.90 70.99
C PRO A 883 23.33 -27.97 70.35
N THR A 884 23.55 -26.65 70.59
CA THR A 884 23.22 -25.75 71.72
C THR A 884 23.32 -24.24 71.37
N LEU A 885 22.35 -23.46 71.87
CA LEU A 885 22.35 -22.04 72.37
C LEU A 885 23.25 -20.92 71.81
N GLY A 886 22.64 -19.73 71.68
CA GLY A 886 23.29 -18.40 71.69
C GLY A 886 23.07 -17.56 70.41
N GLY A 887 22.60 -16.31 70.44
CA GLY A 887 22.00 -15.58 71.56
C GLY A 887 21.88 -14.06 71.34
N VAL A 888 20.65 -13.54 71.30
CA VAL A 888 20.28 -12.11 71.47
C VAL A 888 20.71 -11.15 70.33
N ALA A 889 19.91 -10.11 70.08
CA ALA A 889 20.21 -9.03 69.15
C ALA A 889 20.70 -7.77 69.89
N THR A 890 21.40 -6.85 69.21
CA THR A 890 21.20 -5.38 69.28
C THR A 890 22.12 -4.66 68.28
N THR A 891 21.62 -3.54 67.74
CA THR A 891 22.26 -2.52 66.89
C THR A 891 23.59 -1.96 67.44
N THR A 892 24.54 -1.55 66.57
CA THR A 892 25.22 -0.20 66.58
C THR A 892 26.42 -0.11 65.62
N ALA A 893 26.22 0.57 64.46
CA ALA A 893 27.06 1.59 63.80
C ALA A 893 28.59 1.42 63.49
N VAL A 894 29.12 2.48 62.87
CA VAL A 894 30.53 2.95 62.72
C VAL A 894 31.34 2.55 61.46
N LEU A 895 31.89 3.58 60.81
CA LEU A 895 32.90 3.58 59.73
C LEU A 895 34.32 3.73 60.29
N PRO A 896 35.34 3.27 59.56
CA PRO A 896 36.53 4.10 59.27
C PRO A 896 36.85 4.12 57.76
N ARG A 897 37.37 5.19 57.12
CA ARG A 897 38.51 6.11 57.40
C ARG A 897 39.89 5.41 57.36
N ALA A 898 40.97 6.00 56.82
CA ALA A 898 41.16 7.22 56.00
C ALA A 898 42.62 7.27 55.46
N ARG A 899 42.97 8.41 54.81
CA ARG A 899 44.29 9.11 54.76
C ARG A 899 44.96 9.21 53.39
N ASP A 900 45.71 10.27 53.07
CA ASP A 900 45.83 11.68 53.54
C ASP A 900 46.73 12.43 52.51
N ALA A 901 46.91 13.76 52.47
CA ALA A 901 46.04 14.94 52.68
C ALA A 901 46.94 16.21 52.60
N SER A 902 46.72 17.13 51.65
CA SER A 902 47.45 18.42 51.60
C SER A 902 46.69 19.52 50.84
N THR A 903 47.08 20.78 51.09
CA THR A 903 46.33 22.06 50.95
C THR A 903 47.30 23.25 50.89
N PRO A 904 46.90 24.54 50.78
CA PRO A 904 45.72 25.19 50.15
C PRO A 904 46.11 26.33 49.16
N GLY A 905 45.15 27.10 48.63
CA GLY A 905 45.37 28.34 47.87
C GLY A 905 44.12 29.24 47.80
N GLU A 906 44.28 30.55 47.56
CA GLU A 906 43.24 31.59 47.67
C GLU A 906 42.73 32.17 46.32
N ILE A 907 41.47 32.63 46.35
CA ILE A 907 40.86 33.77 45.61
C ILE A 907 41.22 33.96 44.12
N THR A 908 40.25 33.71 43.23
CA THR A 908 39.61 34.74 42.35
C THR A 908 38.49 34.14 41.50
N THR A 909 37.47 34.94 41.17
CA THR A 909 36.54 34.70 40.06
C THR A 909 37.01 35.43 38.80
N PRO A 910 36.94 34.79 37.62
CA PRO A 910 36.81 35.46 36.33
C PRO A 910 35.43 35.26 35.69
N ALA A 911 35.18 36.05 34.65
CA ALA A 911 33.91 36.25 33.95
C ALA A 911 33.30 35.02 33.23
N GLU A 912 32.03 35.18 32.84
CA GLU A 912 31.34 34.37 31.82
C GLU A 912 32.01 34.56 30.44
N PRO A 913 31.94 33.57 29.53
CA PRO A 913 32.32 33.74 28.13
C PRO A 913 31.19 34.40 27.32
N ASP A 914 31.51 35.42 26.53
CA ASP A 914 30.57 36.06 25.61
C ASP A 914 30.28 35.21 24.35
N SER A 915 29.01 35.21 23.94
CA SER A 915 28.50 34.70 22.65
C SER A 915 28.59 33.19 22.37
N ILE A 916 27.60 32.68 21.64
CA ILE A 916 27.57 31.28 21.13
C ILE A 916 28.33 31.17 19.79
N ASP A 917 28.57 32.31 19.13
CA ASP A 917 29.09 32.37 17.77
C ASP A 917 30.55 31.90 17.65
N GLU A 918 31.38 32.12 18.67
CA GLU A 918 32.78 31.66 18.72
C GLU A 918 32.90 30.11 18.78
N VAL A 919 31.85 29.40 19.19
CA VAL A 919 31.79 27.93 19.18
C VAL A 919 31.34 27.37 17.82
N MET A 920 30.61 28.17 17.03
CA MET A 920 30.01 27.74 15.76
C MET A 920 30.99 27.85 14.59
N SER A 921 31.87 28.86 14.59
CA SER A 921 32.90 29.08 13.58
C SER A 921 33.97 27.98 13.56
N ASP A 922 34.32 27.43 14.71
CA ASP A 922 35.33 26.35 14.86
C ASP A 922 34.81 24.98 14.35
N TRP A 923 33.49 24.85 14.10
CA TRP A 923 32.86 23.66 13.52
C TRP A 923 32.53 23.78 12.03
N PHE A 924 32.28 25.01 11.52
CA PHE A 924 31.92 25.27 10.13
C PHE A 924 32.79 26.39 9.56
N GLY A 925 33.87 26.00 8.88
CA GLY A 925 34.91 26.92 8.41
C GLY A 925 34.45 27.98 7.40
N ASP A 926 35.04 29.16 7.52
CA ASP A 926 34.68 30.40 6.84
C ASP A 926 35.04 30.43 5.32
N PRO A 927 34.12 30.81 4.41
CA PRO A 927 34.39 30.89 2.98
C PRO A 927 35.02 32.24 2.57
N SER A 928 36.29 32.21 2.16
CA SER A 928 37.02 33.41 1.75
C SER A 928 36.52 34.04 0.43
N PRO A 929 36.51 35.39 0.29
CA PRO A 929 35.98 36.07 -0.89
C PRO A 929 37.01 36.28 -2.02
N SER A 930 36.53 36.38 -3.26
CA SER A 930 37.29 36.92 -4.41
C SER A 930 36.37 37.68 -5.37
N ALA A 931 36.73 38.92 -5.71
CA ALA A 931 36.11 39.70 -6.79
C ALA A 931 36.37 39.05 -8.16
N GLY A 932 35.60 39.30 -9.23
CA GLY A 932 34.47 40.23 -9.37
C GLY A 932 34.66 41.12 -10.60
N ALA A 933 33.90 40.86 -11.67
CA ALA A 933 33.82 41.67 -12.88
C ALA A 933 32.53 41.35 -13.67
N ASP A 934 31.68 42.36 -13.82
CA ASP A 934 30.47 42.41 -14.68
C ASP A 934 30.83 42.69 -16.17
N PRO A 935 29.92 42.62 -17.18
CA PRO A 935 28.48 42.95 -17.11
C PRO A 935 27.45 42.10 -17.90
N ASP A 936 26.21 42.07 -17.39
CA ASP A 936 24.92 42.58 -17.96
C ASP A 936 24.51 42.29 -19.45
N PRO A 937 23.23 42.43 -19.89
CA PRO A 937 22.42 41.25 -20.21
C PRO A 937 21.68 41.31 -21.60
N ASP A 938 20.47 40.73 -21.67
CA ASP A 938 19.49 40.70 -22.79
C ASP A 938 19.75 39.75 -23.98
N PRO A 939 18.71 39.31 -24.74
CA PRO A 939 17.36 38.90 -24.31
C PRO A 939 16.84 37.61 -25.01
N VAL A 940 15.55 37.29 -24.83
CA VAL A 940 14.80 36.18 -25.47
C VAL A 940 14.54 36.43 -26.97
N PRO A 941 14.57 35.39 -27.82
CA PRO A 941 13.55 35.29 -28.88
C PRO A 941 13.02 33.87 -29.20
N ASP A 942 11.84 33.85 -29.81
CA ASP A 942 11.11 32.80 -30.55
C ASP A 942 10.20 33.57 -31.55
N PRO A 943 9.71 33.07 -32.72
CA PRO A 943 9.83 31.73 -33.31
C PRO A 943 10.13 31.66 -34.85
N ASP A 944 10.15 30.41 -35.36
CA ASP A 944 9.67 29.94 -36.69
C ASP A 944 10.49 30.12 -38.02
N THR A 945 10.21 29.20 -38.96
CA THR A 945 10.47 29.13 -40.42
C THR A 945 11.86 28.80 -41.02
N THR A 946 11.96 27.58 -41.62
CA THR A 946 12.62 27.22 -42.91
C THR A 946 14.15 27.37 -43.08
N GLU A 947 14.90 26.71 -43.99
CA GLU A 947 14.63 25.91 -45.23
C GLU A 947 15.49 24.60 -45.33
N ASP A 948 15.17 23.74 -46.31
CA ASP A 948 15.98 22.61 -46.86
C ASP A 948 16.88 23.11 -48.04
N PRO A 949 17.96 22.43 -48.51
CA PRO A 949 17.78 21.51 -49.66
C PRO A 949 18.83 20.36 -49.89
N GLY A 950 18.33 19.14 -50.18
CA GLY A 950 18.89 18.19 -51.17
C GLY A 950 20.16 17.38 -50.79
N THR A 951 20.62 16.36 -51.55
CA THR A 951 20.27 15.73 -52.86
C THR A 951 20.68 14.22 -52.82
N THR A 952 20.47 13.28 -53.75
CA THR A 952 20.26 13.24 -55.24
C THR A 952 19.35 12.08 -55.68
N GLU A 953 18.87 12.12 -56.94
CA GLU A 953 18.04 11.11 -57.64
C GLU A 953 18.86 10.06 -58.43
N ASP A 954 18.19 9.00 -58.94
CA ASP A 954 18.21 8.63 -60.39
C ASP A 954 16.99 7.71 -60.73
N PRO A 955 16.39 7.74 -61.95
CA PRO A 955 15.14 7.02 -62.33
C PRO A 955 15.38 5.79 -63.26
N ASP A 956 14.37 5.01 -63.73
CA ASP A 956 13.57 5.28 -64.95
C ASP A 956 12.59 4.09 -65.27
N THR A 957 11.69 4.32 -66.24
CA THR A 957 10.86 3.40 -67.05
C THR A 957 9.52 2.84 -66.51
N THR A 958 8.49 3.13 -67.31
CA THR A 958 7.11 2.62 -67.35
C THR A 958 6.97 1.21 -67.91
N ASP A 959 5.89 0.49 -67.56
CA ASP A 959 4.90 0.04 -68.57
C ASP A 959 3.49 -0.19 -67.96
N THR A 960 2.51 -0.58 -68.77
CA THR A 960 1.05 -0.57 -68.50
C THR A 960 0.32 -1.80 -69.06
N THR A 961 -0.89 -2.08 -68.53
CA THR A 961 -1.85 -3.13 -68.99
C THR A 961 -1.39 -4.59 -68.77
N ARG A 962 -2.21 -5.66 -68.67
CA ARG A 962 -3.68 -5.94 -68.79
C ARG A 962 -3.98 -7.25 -68.00
N LEU A 963 -5.12 -7.97 -67.99
CA LEU A 963 -6.38 -8.04 -68.77
C LEU A 963 -7.53 -8.63 -67.90
N ASP A 964 -8.76 -8.61 -68.43
CA ASP A 964 -10.07 -9.11 -67.96
C ASP A 964 -10.12 -10.55 -67.35
N THR A 965 -11.10 -10.87 -66.47
CA THR A 965 -12.48 -11.29 -66.84
C THR A 965 -13.42 -11.22 -65.60
N ALA A 966 -14.57 -10.51 -65.65
CA ALA A 966 -15.90 -10.90 -66.19
C ALA A 966 -16.61 -12.00 -65.33
N ARG A 967 -17.93 -11.93 -65.00
CA ARG A 967 -19.07 -11.41 -65.77
C ARG A 967 -20.40 -11.29 -64.94
N ASP A 968 -21.30 -10.37 -65.36
CA ASP A 968 -22.79 -10.21 -65.20
C ASP A 968 -23.56 -11.01 -64.11
N THR A 969 -24.51 -10.44 -63.36
CA THR A 969 -25.86 -10.02 -63.84
C THR A 969 -26.65 -9.09 -62.89
N ASP A 970 -27.67 -8.43 -63.46
CA ASP A 970 -28.67 -7.45 -62.95
C ASP A 970 -29.39 -7.80 -61.60
N THR A 971 -29.98 -6.87 -60.82
CA THR A 971 -31.06 -5.91 -61.21
C THR A 971 -31.27 -4.71 -60.24
N ASP A 972 -31.35 -3.51 -60.83
CA ASP A 972 -32.40 -2.46 -60.70
C ASP A 972 -33.13 -2.18 -59.35
N THR A 973 -33.01 -0.96 -58.79
CA THR A 973 -34.09 0.08 -58.74
C THR A 973 -33.79 1.35 -57.89
N THR A 974 -34.20 2.51 -58.42
CA THR A 974 -34.56 3.82 -57.79
C THR A 974 -33.76 4.38 -56.58
N ASN A 975 -33.06 5.52 -56.64
CA ASN A 975 -33.46 6.92 -56.96
C ASN A 975 -34.31 7.64 -55.88
N GLY A 976 -33.87 8.84 -55.46
CA GLY A 976 -34.68 9.81 -54.70
C GLY A 976 -33.92 10.58 -53.61
N GLY A 977 -34.28 11.84 -53.36
CA GLY A 977 -33.71 12.66 -52.28
C GLY A 977 -34.52 13.93 -51.98
N GLN A 978 -33.97 14.79 -51.11
CA GLN A 978 -34.49 16.06 -50.58
C GLN A 978 -35.63 16.04 -49.53
N ARG A 979 -35.38 16.84 -48.48
CA ARG A 979 -36.34 17.58 -47.61
C ARG A 979 -37.32 16.80 -46.72
N ALA A 980 -37.06 16.89 -45.42
CA ALA A 980 -37.71 17.92 -44.60
C ALA A 980 -36.62 18.71 -43.86
#